data_AF-A0A8H4H2D4-F1
#
_entry.id   AF-A0A8H4H2D4-F1
#
_cell.length_a   1.000
_cell.length_b   1.000
_cell.length_c   1.000
_cell.angle_alpha   90.00
_cell.angle_beta   90.00
_cell.angle_gamma   90.00
#
_symmetry.space_group_name_H-M   'P 1'
#
loop_
_entity.id
_entity.type
_entity.pdbx_description
1 polymer ?
#
loop_
_entity_poly.entity_id
_entity_poly.type
_entity_poly.pdbx_seq_one_letter_code
_entity_poly.pdbx_strand_id
1 'polypeptide(L)'
;MSNVETPQTGSLKDQARGGQTDSDKKSKTRRPASKSPLSLQEISVDTSFLNTYSPITDTAFRQQRLKAWQPILTPRSVLPIFFVFGIIFAPIGGLLLWASSQVQEISIDYSECAEKAPSYPVSIADRVKSSFKSSTGQSTPTWERRIEDGTTICRLSFEVPDDLGPPVFLYYRLTNFYQNHRRYVKSLDIDQLKGKAVDNKTIDGGSCDPLKLDPTGKAYYPCGLIANSQFNDTIHSPELLSDLNPTVYFMTNKGIAWDSDKELIKTTQYKPWEVVPPPNWHDRYPNGYIDGIPDLHEDEDFMVWMRTAALPAFSKLSRRNDSVSMKAGSYRLDIEDRFPVTEYGGTKSILISTRTVIGGQNPFMGIAYVVVGGICVLLGALFTLAHLVRPRKLGDHTYLTWNNEQESTVTATGAFESKPSSVSYDMRRALEPIEIETWFHIVSGETDADLVTDEMVILQLHYLQRAYENASISYRLKGVTRHINKTWARNGDDSAMKKALRKGGYSTLNVYFQTNLQPPSTTDFARWTSEGDNRHAYNSDLAPPSVLGFCTLPDPSINASSPRVSYSKDGCNVLAKTMPGGPMTHYNRGGTAIHEIGHWNGLLHTFEGESCSKDNAGDYIADTPQQSVPTDGCPSQKDSCPDSPGLDDIHNFMDYSSDDCYASFTSNQLKRMRDMWFSMRKGK
;
A
#
# COMPACT_ATOMS: atom_id res chain seq x y z
N MET A 1 18.52 63.43 12.43
CA MET A 1 19.67 62.99 11.60
C MET A 1 19.22 61.74 10.86
N SER A 2 18.91 61.68 9.57
CA SER A 2 18.83 62.65 8.48
C SER A 2 17.95 61.98 7.41
N ASN A 3 16.86 62.64 6.99
CA ASN A 3 16.45 62.97 5.60
C ASN A 3 16.64 61.91 4.47
N VAL A 4 15.81 61.75 3.44
CA VAL A 4 14.62 62.44 2.89
C VAL A 4 14.14 61.61 1.68
N GLU A 5 12.81 61.52 1.51
CA GLU A 5 11.96 61.45 0.30
C GLU A 5 12.27 60.59 -0.96
N THR A 6 11.22 59.85 -1.36
CA THR A 6 10.60 59.62 -2.71
C THR A 6 10.78 60.77 -3.75
N PRO A 7 10.46 60.65 -5.08
CA PRO A 7 9.28 59.98 -5.66
C PRO A 7 9.33 59.49 -7.14
N GLN A 8 8.13 59.06 -7.59
CA GLN A 8 7.64 58.72 -8.93
C GLN A 8 7.81 59.79 -10.04
N THR A 9 7.36 59.40 -11.25
CA THR A 9 6.93 60.15 -12.46
C THR A 9 7.89 60.01 -13.65
N GLY A 10 7.48 59.92 -14.92
CA GLY A 10 6.18 60.11 -15.56
C GLY A 10 6.34 59.97 -17.09
N SER A 11 5.18 59.86 -17.76
CA SER A 11 4.88 59.74 -19.20
C SER A 11 5.43 60.84 -20.12
N LEU A 12 5.43 60.59 -21.45
CA LEU A 12 5.06 61.46 -22.61
C LEU A 12 5.78 60.96 -23.89
N LYS A 13 5.15 60.50 -25.00
CA LYS A 13 4.22 61.07 -26.01
C LYS A 13 4.90 61.28 -27.38
N ASP A 14 4.15 60.88 -28.42
CA ASP A 14 4.05 61.41 -29.80
C ASP A 14 5.24 61.34 -30.79
N GLN A 15 5.01 60.68 -31.94
CA GLN A 15 4.75 61.37 -33.24
C GLN A 15 4.46 60.40 -34.41
N ALA A 16 3.56 60.85 -35.29
CA ALA A 16 3.02 60.16 -36.45
C ALA A 16 3.52 60.73 -37.80
N ARG A 17 3.47 59.92 -38.87
CA ARG A 17 3.31 60.25 -40.31
C ARG A 17 3.34 58.90 -41.07
N GLY A 18 2.46 58.51 -42.00
CA GLY A 18 1.55 59.21 -42.90
C GLY A 18 2.04 59.01 -44.34
N GLY A 19 1.34 58.22 -45.18
CA GLY A 19 1.63 58.11 -46.62
C GLY A 19 0.96 56.91 -47.32
N GLN A 20 -0.03 57.21 -48.16
CA GLN A 20 -0.89 56.32 -48.94
C GLN A 20 -0.65 56.61 -50.44
N THR A 21 -0.77 55.63 -51.35
CA THR A 21 -1.44 55.74 -52.70
C THR A 21 -1.15 54.55 -53.64
N ASP A 22 -2.25 53.98 -54.16
CA ASP A 22 -2.59 53.50 -55.52
C ASP A 22 -1.57 52.88 -56.50
N SER A 23 -1.97 51.77 -57.15
CA SER A 23 -2.37 51.71 -58.59
C SER A 23 -2.18 50.32 -59.24
N ASP A 24 -3.29 49.65 -59.53
CA ASP A 24 -3.66 48.88 -60.75
C ASP A 24 -2.61 48.55 -61.85
N LYS A 25 -2.46 47.24 -62.22
CA LYS A 25 -2.92 46.66 -63.52
C LYS A 25 -2.38 45.24 -63.88
N LYS A 26 -3.32 44.43 -64.39
CA LYS A 26 -3.27 43.44 -65.50
C LYS A 26 -2.78 41.99 -65.28
N SER A 27 -3.76 41.10 -65.10
CA SER A 27 -4.22 40.03 -66.02
C SER A 27 -3.21 39.34 -66.95
N LYS A 28 -3.12 38.01 -66.85
CA LYS A 28 -3.32 37.08 -67.99
C LYS A 28 -3.58 35.63 -67.55
N THR A 29 -4.66 35.08 -68.10
CA THR A 29 -5.19 33.71 -68.02
C THR A 29 -4.41 32.71 -68.88
N ARG A 30 -4.30 31.44 -68.42
CA ARG A 30 -4.40 30.20 -69.25
C ARG A 30 -4.37 28.91 -68.40
N ARG A 31 -5.37 28.04 -68.60
CA ARG A 31 -5.37 26.56 -68.37
C ARG A 31 -5.27 25.88 -69.76
N PRO A 32 -5.14 24.54 -69.92
CA PRO A 32 -4.63 23.47 -69.03
C PRO A 32 -3.58 22.56 -69.74
N ALA A 33 -2.89 21.67 -69.02
CA ALA A 33 -2.31 20.46 -69.63
C ALA A 33 -2.09 19.33 -68.60
N SER A 34 -2.63 18.16 -68.93
CA SER A 34 -2.42 16.86 -68.29
C SER A 34 -1.00 16.33 -68.57
N LYS A 35 -0.38 15.69 -67.56
CA LYS A 35 0.52 14.52 -67.69
C LYS A 35 0.93 14.02 -66.29
N SER A 36 0.55 12.79 -65.96
CA SER A 36 1.25 11.89 -65.03
C SER A 36 2.42 11.19 -65.77
N PRO A 37 3.26 10.39 -65.11
CA PRO A 37 3.79 10.41 -63.74
C PRO A 37 5.33 10.61 -63.75
N LEU A 38 5.92 11.12 -62.67
CA LEU A 38 7.39 11.16 -62.52
C LEU A 38 7.83 10.43 -61.26
N SER A 39 8.96 9.74 -61.45
CA SER A 39 9.55 8.65 -60.68
C SER A 39 9.84 8.95 -59.22
N LEU A 40 9.88 7.86 -58.44
CA LEU A 40 10.64 7.74 -57.20
C LEU A 40 12.01 8.41 -57.35
N GLN A 41 12.16 9.59 -56.77
CA GLN A 41 13.45 10.21 -56.57
C GLN A 41 13.73 10.08 -55.08
N GLU A 42 14.75 9.29 -54.76
CA GLU A 42 15.34 9.19 -53.43
C GLU A 42 15.60 10.61 -52.92
N ILE A 43 14.86 11.01 -51.89
CA ILE A 43 15.20 12.18 -51.10
C ILE A 43 16.42 11.77 -50.29
N SER A 44 17.61 12.13 -50.79
CA SER A 44 18.81 12.18 -49.96
C SER A 44 18.54 13.22 -48.88
N VAL A 45 18.25 12.76 -47.67
CA VAL A 45 18.11 13.62 -46.50
C VAL A 45 19.47 14.28 -46.29
N ASP A 46 19.49 15.60 -46.44
CA ASP A 46 20.63 16.45 -46.15
C ASP A 46 20.94 16.31 -44.64
N THR A 47 21.99 15.56 -44.32
CA THR A 47 22.44 15.28 -42.94
C THR A 47 23.13 16.47 -42.29
N SER A 48 23.17 17.64 -42.96
CA SER A 48 23.77 18.87 -42.41
C SER A 48 22.98 19.48 -41.24
N PHE A 49 21.69 19.14 -41.06
CA PHE A 49 20.92 19.54 -39.88
C PHE A 49 21.18 18.67 -38.62
N LEU A 50 21.89 17.55 -38.75
CA LEU A 50 22.19 16.66 -37.61
C LEU A 50 23.37 17.13 -36.74
N ASN A 51 24.07 18.21 -37.11
CA ASN A 51 25.28 18.65 -36.41
C ASN A 51 25.11 19.93 -35.55
N THR A 52 23.89 20.45 -35.39
CA THR A 52 23.65 21.69 -34.62
C THR A 52 22.73 21.54 -33.42
N TYR A 53 22.35 20.30 -33.07
CA TYR A 53 21.92 20.00 -31.70
C TYR A 53 23.03 19.19 -31.05
N SER A 54 23.81 19.85 -30.19
CA SER A 54 24.64 19.12 -29.24
C SER A 54 23.72 18.13 -28.52
N PRO A 55 24.03 16.83 -28.51
CA PRO A 55 23.22 15.87 -27.77
C PRO A 55 23.18 16.36 -26.34
N ILE A 56 21.98 16.30 -25.74
CA ILE A 56 21.74 16.23 -24.30
C ILE A 56 23.05 16.20 -23.52
N THR A 57 23.42 17.34 -22.89
CA THR A 57 24.68 17.57 -22.15
C THR A 57 25.43 16.28 -21.82
N ASP A 58 26.62 16.07 -22.39
CA ASP A 58 27.45 14.87 -22.22
C ASP A 58 27.87 14.69 -20.76
N THR A 59 26.95 14.11 -20.00
CA THR A 59 27.04 13.93 -18.57
C THR A 59 26.75 12.46 -18.29
N ALA A 60 27.52 11.88 -17.37
CA ALA A 60 27.43 10.46 -17.02
C ALA A 60 26.01 10.03 -16.65
N PHE A 61 25.21 10.92 -16.05
CA PHE A 61 23.81 10.68 -15.70
C PHE A 61 22.91 10.52 -16.92
N ARG A 62 22.94 11.47 -17.85
CA ARG A 62 22.04 11.48 -19.01
C ARG A 62 22.40 10.43 -20.06
N GLN A 63 23.68 10.04 -20.10
CA GLN A 63 24.19 8.99 -20.98
C GLN A 63 24.13 7.59 -20.35
N GLN A 64 23.57 7.45 -19.15
CA GLN A 64 23.54 6.19 -18.38
C GLN A 64 24.92 5.55 -18.16
N ARG A 65 25.97 6.38 -18.16
CA ARG A 65 27.37 6.00 -17.87
C ARG A 65 27.74 6.35 -16.43
N LEU A 66 26.75 6.37 -15.53
CA LEU A 66 27.02 6.55 -14.11
C LEU A 66 27.99 5.48 -13.65
N LYS A 67 28.86 5.85 -12.71
CA LYS A 67 29.72 4.89 -12.03
C LYS A 67 28.82 3.88 -11.31
N ALA A 68 28.57 2.75 -11.97
CA ALA A 68 27.78 1.67 -11.46
C ALA A 68 28.71 0.54 -11.01
N TRP A 69 28.37 -0.08 -9.88
CA TRP A 69 28.98 -1.34 -9.47
C TRP A 69 28.00 -2.46 -9.81
N GLN A 70 28.43 -3.39 -10.66
CA GLN A 70 27.65 -4.57 -11.01
C GLN A 70 28.17 -5.76 -10.20
N PRO A 71 27.46 -6.21 -9.15
CA PRO A 71 27.86 -7.36 -8.37
C PRO A 71 27.69 -8.65 -9.18
N ILE A 72 28.77 -9.11 -9.79
CA ILE A 72 28.79 -10.45 -10.39
C ILE A 72 28.98 -11.46 -9.25
N LEU A 73 27.93 -12.22 -8.98
CA LEU A 73 27.91 -13.26 -7.96
C LEU A 73 28.77 -14.45 -8.43
N THR A 74 30.02 -14.49 -7.98
CA THR A 74 30.94 -15.59 -8.24
C THR A 74 31.13 -16.42 -6.97
N PRO A 75 31.45 -17.72 -7.06
CA PRO A 75 31.74 -18.52 -5.87
C PRO A 75 32.84 -17.90 -4.99
N ARG A 76 33.82 -17.22 -5.58
CA ARG A 76 34.89 -16.51 -4.84
C ARG A 76 34.40 -15.29 -4.05
N SER A 77 33.36 -14.60 -4.51
CA SER A 77 32.79 -13.46 -3.78
C SER A 77 31.69 -13.89 -2.82
N VAL A 78 30.87 -14.87 -3.19
CA VAL A 78 29.69 -15.28 -2.43
C VAL A 78 30.00 -16.24 -1.27
N LEU A 79 30.90 -17.22 -1.47
CA LEU A 79 31.19 -18.22 -0.44
C LEU A 79 31.77 -17.60 0.84
N PRO A 80 32.75 -16.67 0.79
CA PRO A 80 33.25 -16.03 2.00
C PRO A 80 32.16 -15.26 2.76
N ILE A 81 31.21 -14.63 2.05
CA ILE A 81 30.12 -13.87 2.66
C ILE A 81 29.23 -14.78 3.52
N PHE A 82 28.89 -15.98 3.05
CA PHE A 82 28.10 -16.94 3.82
C PHE A 82 28.79 -17.37 5.12
N PHE A 83 30.10 -17.66 5.08
CA PHE A 83 30.86 -18.02 6.28
C PHE A 83 31.06 -16.83 7.22
N VAL A 84 31.28 -15.62 6.70
CA VAL A 84 31.38 -14.40 7.51
C VAL A 84 30.07 -14.14 8.27
N PHE A 85 28.91 -14.22 7.60
CA PHE A 85 27.62 -14.09 8.28
C PHE A 85 27.40 -15.18 9.32
N GLY A 86 27.77 -16.43 9.03
CA GLY A 86 27.71 -17.53 10.00
C GLY A 86 28.56 -17.28 11.25
N ILE A 87 29.81 -16.86 11.07
CA ILE A 87 30.77 -16.57 12.16
C ILE A 87 30.35 -15.36 12.99
N ILE A 88 29.66 -14.38 12.41
CA ILE A 88 29.18 -13.21 13.15
C ILE A 88 27.85 -13.50 13.85
N PHE A 89 26.90 -14.14 13.18
CA PHE A 89 25.55 -14.33 13.71
C PHE A 89 25.46 -15.42 14.78
N ALA A 90 26.28 -16.47 14.71
CA ALA A 90 26.24 -17.53 15.73
C ALA A 90 26.70 -17.05 17.12
N PRO A 91 27.83 -16.32 17.29
CA PRO A 91 28.22 -15.75 18.58
C PRO A 91 27.24 -14.68 19.09
N ILE A 92 26.73 -13.81 18.21
CA ILE A 92 25.72 -12.81 18.59
C ILE A 92 24.46 -13.53 19.08
N GLY A 93 23.95 -14.51 18.33
CA GLY A 93 22.79 -15.30 18.72
C GLY A 93 23.00 -16.04 20.05
N GLY A 94 24.19 -16.63 20.27
CA GLY A 94 24.55 -17.25 21.54
C GLY A 94 24.59 -16.26 22.70
N LEU A 95 25.14 -15.06 22.50
CA LEU A 95 25.15 -13.99 23.50
C LEU A 95 23.74 -13.50 23.83
N LEU A 96 22.88 -13.34 22.82
CA LEU A 96 21.48 -12.96 23.01
C LEU A 96 20.69 -14.04 23.78
N LEU A 97 20.91 -15.33 23.48
CA LEU A 97 20.32 -16.45 24.22
C LEU A 97 20.78 -16.46 25.67
N TRP A 98 22.08 -16.27 25.90
CA TRP A 98 22.65 -16.21 27.24
C TRP A 98 22.09 -15.02 28.02
N ALA A 99 22.01 -13.84 27.43
CA ALA A 99 21.43 -12.67 28.08
C ALA A 99 19.95 -12.89 28.41
N SER A 100 19.19 -13.50 27.50
CA SER A 100 17.79 -13.86 27.71
C SER A 100 17.59 -14.86 28.86
N SER A 101 18.50 -15.83 29.03
CA SER A 101 18.45 -16.79 30.15
C SER A 101 18.93 -16.24 31.50
N GLN A 102 19.58 -15.06 31.51
CA GLN A 102 19.89 -14.37 32.76
C GLN A 102 18.67 -13.66 33.38
N VAL A 103 17.62 -13.42 32.59
CA VAL A 103 16.38 -12.81 33.08
C VAL A 103 15.65 -13.81 33.97
N GLN A 104 15.33 -13.35 35.18
CA GLN A 104 14.52 -14.07 36.14
C GLN A 104 13.13 -13.45 36.17
N GLU A 105 12.09 -14.27 36.03
CA GLU A 105 10.70 -13.83 36.03
C GLU A 105 9.73 -14.83 36.65
N ILE A 106 8.64 -14.31 37.21
CA ILE A 106 7.49 -15.08 37.69
C ILE A 106 6.20 -14.43 37.21
N SER A 107 5.32 -15.23 36.63
CA SER A 107 4.00 -14.84 36.16
C SER A 107 2.92 -15.66 36.84
N ILE A 108 1.94 -14.99 37.44
CA ILE A 108 0.87 -15.60 38.21
C ILE A 108 -0.47 -15.12 37.63
N ASP A 109 -1.28 -16.05 37.13
CA ASP A 109 -2.62 -15.77 36.61
C ASP A 109 -3.65 -15.75 37.76
N TYR A 110 -4.28 -14.59 37.96
CA TYR A 110 -5.28 -14.37 39.00
C TYR A 110 -6.67 -14.02 38.44
N SER A 111 -6.92 -14.29 37.15
CA SER A 111 -8.13 -13.90 36.43
C SER A 111 -9.44 -14.32 37.08
N GLU A 112 -9.46 -15.51 37.68
CA GLU A 112 -10.65 -16.12 38.27
C GLU A 112 -10.62 -16.09 39.80
N CYS A 113 -9.79 -15.21 40.40
CA CYS A 113 -9.65 -15.15 41.85
C CYS A 113 -10.97 -14.76 42.53
N ALA A 114 -11.69 -13.78 41.97
CA ALA A 114 -12.98 -13.38 42.50
C ALA A 114 -14.03 -14.50 42.50
N GLU A 115 -14.00 -15.40 41.52
CA GLU A 115 -15.01 -16.46 41.34
C GLU A 115 -14.62 -17.78 42.02
N LYS A 116 -13.35 -18.21 41.91
CA LYS A 116 -12.91 -19.57 42.27
C LYS A 116 -12.04 -19.64 43.54
N ALA A 117 -11.43 -18.54 43.98
CA ALA A 117 -10.58 -18.59 45.16
C ALA A 117 -11.41 -18.62 46.46
N PRO A 118 -11.16 -19.57 47.38
CA PRO A 118 -11.82 -19.60 48.68
C PRO A 118 -11.20 -18.59 49.65
N SER A 119 -11.79 -18.46 50.84
CA SER A 119 -11.31 -17.58 51.90
C SER A 119 -10.07 -18.08 52.66
N TYR A 120 -9.46 -19.17 52.18
CA TYR A 120 -8.25 -19.77 52.74
C TYR A 120 -7.26 -20.09 51.61
N PRO A 121 -5.95 -20.24 51.91
CA PRO A 121 -4.94 -20.45 50.89
C PRO A 121 -5.13 -21.78 50.13
N VAL A 122 -5.25 -21.72 48.81
CA VAL A 122 -5.30 -22.89 47.91
C VAL A 122 -4.20 -22.80 46.86
N SER A 123 -3.58 -23.95 46.54
CA SER A 123 -2.51 -24.05 45.54
C SER A 123 -2.98 -23.72 44.12
N ILE A 124 -2.15 -22.95 43.41
CA ILE A 124 -2.37 -22.50 42.02
C ILE A 124 -1.17 -22.82 41.11
N ALA A 125 -0.48 -23.92 41.38
CA ALA A 125 0.72 -24.31 40.63
C ALA A 125 0.51 -24.42 39.10
N ASP A 126 -0.70 -24.73 38.65
CA ASP A 126 -1.09 -24.79 37.24
C ASP A 126 -1.16 -23.42 36.54
N ARG A 127 -1.30 -22.34 37.32
CA ARG A 127 -1.47 -20.95 36.87
C ARG A 127 -0.21 -20.10 36.99
N VAL A 128 0.88 -20.70 37.44
CA VAL A 128 2.15 -20.01 37.66
C VAL A 128 3.20 -20.48 36.66
N LYS A 129 3.81 -19.52 35.98
CA LYS A 129 4.97 -19.73 35.12
C LYS A 129 6.14 -19.00 35.75
N SER A 130 7.24 -19.70 36.00
CA SER A 130 8.43 -19.11 36.61
C SER A 130 9.67 -19.56 35.88
N SER A 131 10.66 -18.67 35.83
CA SER A 131 11.98 -18.92 35.29
C SER A 131 12.99 -18.30 36.25
N PHE A 132 13.59 -19.14 37.09
CA PHE A 132 14.62 -18.77 38.06
C PHE A 132 15.89 -19.59 37.80
N LYS A 133 17.03 -19.16 38.37
CA LYS A 133 18.31 -19.86 38.20
C LYS A 133 18.37 -21.11 39.08
N SER A 134 17.83 -21.00 40.30
CA SER A 134 17.68 -22.08 41.27
C SER A 134 16.32 -22.76 41.10
N SER A 135 16.32 -24.09 41.09
CA SER A 135 15.11 -24.93 41.18
C SER A 135 14.83 -25.40 42.61
N THR A 136 15.61 -24.92 43.58
CA THR A 136 15.61 -25.44 44.95
C THR A 136 14.58 -24.70 45.79
N GLY A 137 13.63 -25.44 46.37
CA GLY A 137 12.71 -24.91 47.38
C GLY A 137 11.45 -24.23 46.84
N GLN A 138 10.91 -24.63 45.70
CA GLN A 138 9.70 -24.00 45.16
C GLN A 138 8.44 -24.42 45.97
N SER A 139 8.09 -23.68 47.03
CA SER A 139 6.79 -23.84 47.67
C SER A 139 5.67 -23.61 46.66
N THR A 140 4.58 -24.38 46.80
CA THR A 140 3.44 -24.26 45.89
C THR A 140 2.80 -22.89 46.08
N PRO A 141 2.72 -22.04 45.03
CA PRO A 141 2.10 -20.74 45.13
C PRO A 141 0.63 -20.91 45.48
N THR A 142 0.11 -20.05 46.34
CA THR A 142 -1.29 -20.08 46.78
C THR A 142 -1.99 -18.76 46.53
N TRP A 143 -3.31 -18.83 46.41
CA TRP A 143 -4.19 -17.67 46.44
C TRP A 143 -5.27 -17.81 47.50
N GLU A 144 -5.76 -16.68 48.01
CA GLU A 144 -6.97 -16.61 48.83
C GLU A 144 -7.78 -15.35 48.47
N ARG A 145 -9.09 -15.44 48.61
CA ARG A 145 -10.03 -14.34 48.39
C ARG A 145 -10.44 -13.72 49.71
N ARG A 146 -10.28 -12.41 49.84
CA ARG A 146 -10.80 -11.61 50.95
C ARG A 146 -11.81 -10.59 50.44
N ILE A 147 -12.75 -10.21 51.28
CA ILE A 147 -13.71 -9.16 50.99
C ILE A 147 -13.53 -8.10 52.08
N GLU A 148 -13.05 -6.93 51.68
CA GLU A 148 -12.88 -5.77 52.56
C GLU A 148 -13.67 -4.61 51.94
N ASP A 149 -14.56 -3.98 52.72
CA ASP A 149 -15.39 -2.85 52.30
C ASP A 149 -16.13 -3.04 50.97
N GLY A 150 -16.59 -4.28 50.70
CA GLY A 150 -17.32 -4.64 49.48
C GLY A 150 -16.43 -4.84 48.23
N THR A 151 -15.11 -4.68 48.35
CA THR A 151 -14.14 -4.95 47.28
C THR A 151 -13.52 -6.33 47.46
N THR A 152 -13.35 -7.06 46.35
CA THR A 152 -12.69 -8.37 46.37
C THR A 152 -11.17 -8.18 46.33
N ILE A 153 -10.47 -8.62 47.36
CA ILE A 153 -9.02 -8.63 47.44
C ILE A 153 -8.51 -10.04 47.14
N CYS A 154 -7.74 -10.16 46.07
CA CYS A 154 -7.01 -11.37 45.75
C CYS A 154 -5.63 -11.32 46.39
N ARG A 155 -5.38 -12.22 47.34
CA ARG A 155 -4.08 -12.35 47.98
C ARG A 155 -3.30 -13.50 47.36
N LEU A 156 -2.15 -13.18 46.80
CA LEU A 156 -1.24 -14.13 46.18
C LEU A 156 -0.05 -14.35 47.11
N SER A 157 0.27 -15.61 47.41
CA SER A 157 1.48 -15.99 48.16
C SER A 157 2.37 -16.84 47.28
N PHE A 158 3.61 -16.40 47.07
CA PHE A 158 4.56 -17.06 46.18
C PHE A 158 5.98 -16.94 46.73
N GLU A 159 6.86 -17.85 46.30
CA GLU A 159 8.26 -17.84 46.73
C GLU A 159 9.18 -17.41 45.60
N VAL A 160 10.15 -16.58 45.95
CA VAL A 160 11.24 -16.16 45.08
C VAL A 160 12.51 -16.89 45.56
N PRO A 161 13.06 -17.85 44.80
CA PRO A 161 14.16 -18.70 45.26
C PRO A 161 15.54 -18.01 45.19
N ASP A 162 15.67 -16.97 44.36
CA ASP A 162 16.93 -16.28 44.08
C ASP A 162 16.78 -14.77 44.32
N ASP A 163 17.83 -14.11 44.80
CA ASP A 163 17.84 -12.66 44.95
C ASP A 163 17.73 -11.98 43.56
N LEU A 164 16.72 -11.12 43.39
CA LEU A 164 16.52 -10.32 42.18
C LEU A 164 17.24 -8.97 42.34
N GLY A 165 18.29 -8.75 41.56
CA GLY A 165 19.02 -7.48 41.54
C GLY A 165 18.20 -6.32 40.96
N PRO A 166 18.44 -5.07 41.40
CA PRO A 166 17.76 -3.90 40.85
C PRO A 166 18.19 -3.64 39.38
N PRO A 167 17.29 -3.14 38.53
CA PRO A 167 15.90 -2.79 38.82
C PRO A 167 14.93 -3.98 38.70
N VAL A 168 13.98 -4.06 39.63
CA VAL A 168 12.88 -5.05 39.66
C VAL A 168 11.59 -4.38 39.19
N PHE A 169 10.89 -5.00 38.25
CA PHE A 169 9.68 -4.46 37.65
C PHE A 169 8.48 -5.38 37.89
N LEU A 170 7.34 -4.76 38.18
CA LEU A 170 6.05 -5.42 38.28
C LEU A 170 5.17 -4.95 37.14
N TYR A 171 4.80 -5.90 36.29
CA TYR A 171 3.88 -5.71 35.19
C TYR A 171 2.56 -6.41 35.48
N TYR A 172 1.49 -5.89 34.91
CA TYR A 172 0.29 -6.67 34.65
C TYR A 172 0.26 -7.05 33.17
N ARG A 173 -0.15 -8.29 32.90
CA ARG A 173 -0.28 -8.86 31.58
C ARG A 173 -1.75 -9.13 31.31
N LEU A 174 -2.25 -8.60 30.20
CA LEU A 174 -3.59 -8.87 29.70
C LEU A 174 -3.50 -9.69 28.43
N THR A 175 -4.43 -10.63 28.26
CA THR A 175 -4.60 -11.42 27.04
C THR A 175 -6.00 -11.23 26.46
N ASN A 176 -6.12 -11.43 25.15
CA ASN A 176 -7.37 -11.29 24.40
C ASN A 176 -8.00 -9.88 24.51
N PHE A 177 -7.20 -8.84 24.76
CA PHE A 177 -7.65 -7.45 24.84
C PHE A 177 -7.08 -6.63 23.67
N TYR A 178 -7.94 -6.20 22.74
CA TYR A 178 -7.53 -5.63 21.45
C TYR A 178 -7.31 -4.12 21.49
N GLN A 179 -6.23 -3.66 22.15
CA GLN A 179 -5.82 -2.24 22.10
C GLN A 179 -5.48 -1.76 20.68
N ASN A 180 -5.12 -2.68 19.78
CA ASN A 180 -4.73 -2.39 18.40
C ASN A 180 -5.92 -2.27 17.43
N HIS A 181 -7.16 -2.42 17.90
CA HIS A 181 -8.34 -2.30 17.05
C HIS A 181 -8.46 -0.88 16.47
N ARG A 182 -8.72 -0.75 15.16
CA ARG A 182 -8.71 0.54 14.42
C ARG A 182 -9.56 1.61 15.10
N ARG A 183 -10.77 1.25 15.57
CA ARG A 183 -11.66 2.20 16.26
C ARG A 183 -11.15 2.55 17.66
N TYR A 184 -10.52 1.61 18.37
CA TYR A 184 -10.00 1.81 19.71
C TYR A 184 -8.83 2.80 19.71
N VAL A 185 -7.83 2.58 18.84
CA VAL A 185 -6.62 3.44 18.74
C VAL A 185 -6.97 4.87 18.34
N LYS A 186 -8.01 5.07 17.52
CA LYS A 186 -8.45 6.41 17.11
C LYS A 186 -9.27 7.14 18.17
N SER A 187 -9.84 6.42 19.14
CA SER A 187 -10.81 6.95 20.10
C SER A 187 -10.13 7.64 21.27
N LEU A 188 -9.56 8.82 20.99
CA LEU A 188 -8.99 9.76 21.96
C LEU A 188 -8.97 11.18 21.37
N ASP A 189 -8.90 12.20 22.21
CA ASP A 189 -8.68 13.59 21.79
C ASP A 189 -7.33 14.11 22.32
N ILE A 190 -6.46 14.53 21.40
CA ILE A 190 -5.09 14.93 21.74
C ILE A 190 -5.06 16.30 22.42
N ASP A 191 -5.95 17.22 22.05
CA ASP A 191 -5.98 18.56 22.62
C ASP A 191 -6.47 18.55 24.08
N GLN A 192 -7.42 17.68 24.39
CA GLN A 192 -7.87 17.38 25.74
C GLN A 192 -6.73 16.80 26.59
N LEU A 193 -5.97 15.84 26.06
CA LEU A 193 -4.80 15.26 26.77
C LEU A 193 -3.69 16.29 27.00
N LYS A 194 -3.52 17.25 26.07
CA LYS A 194 -2.61 18.40 26.24
C LYS A 194 -3.09 19.43 27.26
N GLY A 195 -4.21 19.17 27.94
CA GLY A 195 -4.79 20.00 28.99
C GLY A 195 -5.65 21.16 28.51
N LYS A 196 -5.98 21.24 27.21
CA LYS A 196 -6.86 22.30 26.70
C LYS A 196 -8.32 21.98 27.04
N ALA A 197 -9.07 23.00 27.46
CA ALA A 197 -10.52 22.92 27.56
C ALA A 197 -11.14 23.04 26.16
N VAL A 198 -11.52 21.90 25.57
CA VAL A 198 -12.15 21.80 24.24
C VAL A 198 -13.68 21.88 24.38
N ASP A 199 -14.34 22.62 23.48
CA ASP A 199 -15.80 22.75 23.48
C ASP A 199 -16.52 21.43 23.16
N ASN A 200 -17.70 21.22 23.75
CA ASN A 200 -18.51 20.01 23.55
C ASN A 200 -18.82 19.73 22.06
N LYS A 201 -18.99 20.78 21.24
CA LYS A 201 -19.25 20.64 19.80
C LYS A 201 -18.07 20.03 19.04
N THR A 202 -16.85 20.42 19.42
CA THR A 202 -15.62 19.92 18.79
C THR A 202 -15.37 18.47 19.20
N ILE A 203 -15.66 18.12 20.45
CA ILE A 203 -15.60 16.73 20.92
C ILE A 203 -16.68 15.87 20.24
N ASP A 204 -17.88 16.41 19.99
CA ASP A 204 -18.97 15.69 19.35
C ASP A 204 -18.70 15.29 17.90
N GLY A 205 -17.99 16.14 17.15
CA GLY A 205 -17.51 15.87 15.79
C GLY A 205 -16.07 15.33 15.73
N GLY A 206 -15.48 15.02 16.88
CA GLY A 206 -14.08 14.65 17.03
C GLY A 206 -13.82 13.14 16.90
N SER A 207 -12.60 12.73 17.24
CA SER A 207 -12.17 11.32 17.14
C SER A 207 -12.59 10.43 18.31
N CYS A 208 -13.22 10.98 19.35
CA CYS A 208 -13.61 10.27 20.58
C CYS A 208 -14.83 9.33 20.44
N ASP A 209 -15.28 9.02 19.22
CA ASP A 209 -16.39 8.08 18.99
C ASP A 209 -16.11 6.69 19.59
N PRO A 210 -17.11 6.04 20.23
CA PRO A 210 -18.46 6.53 20.54
C PRO A 210 -18.56 7.32 21.86
N LEU A 211 -17.52 7.33 22.70
CA LEU A 211 -17.54 7.92 24.05
C LEU A 211 -17.11 9.38 24.03
N LYS A 212 -17.95 10.22 23.41
CA LYS A 212 -17.73 11.66 23.25
C LYS A 212 -18.46 12.50 24.30
N LEU A 213 -19.78 12.38 24.36
CA LEU A 213 -20.67 13.14 25.22
C LEU A 213 -21.57 12.20 26.03
N ASP A 214 -21.89 12.63 27.25
CA ASP A 214 -22.91 12.03 28.10
C ASP A 214 -24.33 12.37 27.60
N PRO A 215 -25.39 11.61 27.95
CA PRO A 215 -26.77 11.92 27.54
C PRO A 215 -27.25 13.33 27.93
N THR A 216 -26.60 13.97 28.91
CA THR A 216 -26.85 15.37 29.28
C THR A 216 -26.20 16.40 28.35
N GLY A 217 -25.40 15.96 27.38
CA GLY A 217 -24.68 16.81 26.41
C GLY A 217 -23.34 17.36 26.91
N LYS A 218 -22.83 16.87 28.03
CA LYS A 218 -21.50 17.22 28.58
C LYS A 218 -20.41 16.31 28.02
N ALA A 219 -19.22 16.86 27.79
CA ALA A 219 -18.09 16.07 27.30
C ALA A 219 -17.52 15.14 28.37
N TYR A 220 -17.15 13.93 27.97
CA TYR A 220 -16.36 13.05 28.82
C TYR A 220 -14.93 13.58 28.93
N TYR A 221 -14.36 13.55 30.13
CA TYR A 221 -12.96 13.85 30.36
C TYR A 221 -12.33 12.73 31.18
N PRO A 222 -11.27 12.06 30.70
CA PRO A 222 -10.81 12.02 29.31
C PRO A 222 -11.77 11.23 28.40
N CYS A 223 -12.05 11.71 27.19
CA CYS A 223 -12.95 11.07 26.23
C CYS A 223 -12.31 9.91 25.47
N GLY A 224 -13.17 9.05 24.91
CA GLY A 224 -12.76 7.94 24.05
C GLY A 224 -12.62 6.59 24.75
N LEU A 225 -12.54 5.54 23.93
CA LEU A 225 -12.54 4.14 24.37
C LEU A 225 -11.29 3.76 25.17
N ILE A 226 -10.14 4.37 24.86
CA ILE A 226 -8.87 4.05 25.52
C ILE A 226 -8.96 4.44 26.99
N ALA A 227 -9.28 5.69 27.26
CA ALA A 227 -9.44 6.23 28.60
C ALA A 227 -10.53 5.49 29.40
N ASN A 228 -11.70 5.27 28.80
CA ASN A 228 -12.81 4.59 29.47
C ASN A 228 -12.44 3.18 29.94
N SER A 229 -11.69 2.43 29.13
CA SER A 229 -11.32 1.04 29.46
C SER A 229 -10.03 0.90 30.27
N GLN A 230 -9.62 1.95 30.99
CA GLN A 230 -8.42 1.91 31.84
C GLN A 230 -8.47 0.73 32.81
N PHE A 231 -7.37 -0.03 32.85
CA PHE A 231 -7.15 -1.07 33.84
C PHE A 231 -7.21 -0.46 35.26
N ASN A 232 -8.09 -0.99 36.11
CA ASN A 232 -8.44 -0.40 37.40
C ASN A 232 -8.18 -1.30 38.62
N ASP A 233 -7.48 -2.44 38.46
CA ASP A 233 -7.02 -3.23 39.62
C ASP A 233 -5.92 -2.46 40.38
N THR A 234 -6.06 -2.39 41.70
CA THR A 234 -5.05 -1.75 42.55
C THR A 234 -4.03 -2.79 43.00
N ILE A 235 -2.78 -2.64 42.55
CA ILE A 235 -1.67 -3.53 42.92
C ILE A 235 -0.86 -2.91 44.05
N HIS A 236 -0.85 -3.58 45.21
CA HIS A 236 -0.07 -3.17 46.38
C HIS A 236 1.40 -3.60 46.29
N SER A 237 2.25 -3.14 47.20
CA SER A 237 3.66 -3.56 47.24
C SER A 237 3.78 -4.97 47.85
N PRO A 238 4.64 -5.87 47.32
CA PRO A 238 4.86 -7.19 47.89
C PRO A 238 5.41 -7.13 49.32
N GLU A 239 4.95 -8.03 50.19
CA GLU A 239 5.42 -8.16 51.57
C GLU A 239 6.22 -9.46 51.74
N LEU A 240 7.48 -9.36 52.16
CA LEU A 240 8.29 -10.51 52.51
C LEU A 240 7.81 -11.07 53.86
N LEU A 241 7.33 -12.31 53.83
CA LEU A 241 6.91 -13.05 55.00
C LEU A 241 8.15 -13.63 55.70
N SER A 242 8.50 -13.09 56.87
CA SER A 242 9.53 -13.62 57.76
C SER A 242 8.88 -14.03 59.08
N ASP A 243 9.42 -15.07 59.74
CA ASP A 243 8.86 -15.72 60.93
C ASP A 243 8.57 -14.77 62.12
N LEU A 244 9.15 -13.56 62.12
CA LEU A 244 9.05 -12.62 63.25
C LEU A 244 8.39 -11.27 62.92
N ASN A 245 8.45 -10.79 61.67
CA ASN A 245 7.75 -9.58 61.20
C ASN A 245 7.70 -9.54 59.65
N PRO A 246 6.54 -9.31 59.01
CA PRO A 246 6.49 -9.09 57.57
C PRO A 246 7.13 -7.75 57.20
N THR A 247 7.99 -7.74 56.18
CA THR A 247 8.66 -6.51 55.70
C THR A 247 8.17 -6.15 54.30
N VAL A 248 7.73 -4.90 54.11
CA VAL A 248 7.19 -4.45 52.82
C VAL A 248 8.32 -4.14 51.85
N TYR A 249 8.33 -4.79 50.69
CA TYR A 249 9.20 -4.44 49.57
C TYR A 249 8.55 -3.31 48.77
N PHE A 250 8.85 -2.07 49.17
CA PHE A 250 8.25 -0.89 48.55
C PHE A 250 8.59 -0.80 47.06
N MET A 251 7.56 -0.69 46.22
CA MET A 251 7.70 -0.41 44.80
C MET A 251 6.96 0.88 44.45
N THR A 252 7.59 1.75 43.66
CA THR A 252 7.00 3.03 43.27
C THR A 252 6.21 2.90 41.98
N ASN A 253 5.14 3.69 41.86
CA ASN A 253 4.38 3.92 40.63
C ASN A 253 4.84 5.17 39.87
N LYS A 254 5.94 5.81 40.30
CA LYS A 254 6.57 6.95 39.62
C LYS A 254 7.76 6.49 38.78
N GLY A 255 8.01 7.18 37.67
CA GLY A 255 9.02 6.81 36.68
C GLY A 255 8.66 5.57 35.86
N ILE A 256 7.39 5.19 35.75
CA ILE A 256 6.92 4.07 34.92
C ILE A 256 6.53 4.51 33.50
N ALA A 257 6.08 5.77 33.36
CA ALA A 257 5.77 6.38 32.08
C ALA A 257 7.03 6.93 31.39
N TRP A 258 6.94 7.17 30.10
CA TRP A 258 8.07 7.72 29.33
C TRP A 258 8.03 9.24 29.39
N ASP A 259 9.19 9.88 29.34
CA ASP A 259 9.28 11.34 29.44
C ASP A 259 8.50 12.04 28.32
N SER A 260 8.45 11.45 27.12
CA SER A 260 7.61 11.93 26.02
C SER A 260 6.11 11.90 26.30
N ASP A 261 5.64 10.90 27.07
CA ASP A 261 4.23 10.78 27.43
C ASP A 261 3.85 11.86 28.46
N LYS A 262 4.79 12.20 29.37
CA LYS A 262 4.66 13.29 30.34
C LYS A 262 4.63 14.67 29.68
N GLU A 263 5.35 14.85 28.57
CA GLU A 263 5.30 16.10 27.80
C GLU A 263 3.98 16.29 27.05
N LEU A 264 3.36 15.18 26.63
CA LEU A 264 2.10 15.17 25.89
C LEU A 264 0.90 15.39 26.82
N ILE A 265 0.87 14.68 27.95
CA ILE A 265 -0.27 14.68 28.89
C ILE A 265 -0.03 15.75 29.96
N LYS A 266 -0.89 16.76 29.99
CA LYS A 266 -0.78 17.91 30.89
C LYS A 266 -2.03 18.06 31.77
N THR A 267 -1.88 18.81 32.86
CA THR A 267 -3.00 19.16 33.74
C THR A 267 -4.05 19.93 32.96
N THR A 268 -5.31 19.58 33.20
CA THR A 268 -6.45 20.13 32.50
C THR A 268 -6.81 21.55 32.92
N GLN A 269 -7.36 22.30 31.96
CA GLN A 269 -7.95 23.63 32.17
C GLN A 269 -9.46 23.60 32.37
N TYR A 270 -10.11 22.42 32.25
CA TYR A 270 -11.54 22.27 32.48
C TYR A 270 -11.91 22.56 33.94
N LYS A 271 -13.13 23.05 34.15
CA LYS A 271 -13.72 23.17 35.48
C LYS A 271 -14.56 21.93 35.80
N PRO A 272 -14.67 21.52 37.09
CA PRO A 272 -15.40 20.33 37.53
C PRO A 272 -16.81 20.14 36.95
N TRP A 273 -17.56 21.23 36.74
CA TRP A 273 -18.95 21.18 36.27
C TRP A 273 -19.09 21.15 34.73
N GLU A 274 -18.01 21.40 33.99
CA GLU A 274 -18.00 21.46 32.52
C GLU A 274 -17.91 20.07 31.88
N VAL A 275 -17.32 19.11 32.58
CA VAL A 275 -17.04 17.76 32.10
C VAL A 275 -17.53 16.68 33.06
N VAL A 276 -17.64 15.46 32.57
CA VAL A 276 -18.08 14.29 33.35
C VAL A 276 -17.11 13.12 33.18
N PRO A 277 -16.98 12.22 34.18
CA PRO A 277 -16.12 11.06 34.05
C PRO A 277 -16.68 10.06 33.02
N PRO A 278 -15.81 9.27 32.35
CA PRO A 278 -16.24 8.18 31.48
C PRO A 278 -17.13 7.17 32.21
N PRO A 279 -18.02 6.44 31.50
CA PRO A 279 -18.95 5.50 32.11
C PRO A 279 -18.31 4.47 33.05
N ASN A 280 -17.17 3.88 32.67
CA ASN A 280 -16.50 2.87 33.49
C ASN A 280 -15.69 3.45 34.65
N TRP A 281 -15.64 4.78 34.78
CA TRP A 281 -14.98 5.47 35.89
C TRP A 281 -15.98 5.84 37.00
N HIS A 282 -17.26 5.46 36.85
CA HIS A 282 -18.32 5.79 37.79
C HIS A 282 -18.03 5.30 39.21
N ASP A 283 -17.46 4.10 39.37
CA ASP A 283 -17.09 3.56 40.69
C ASP A 283 -15.99 4.38 41.39
N ARG A 284 -15.12 5.03 40.60
CA ARG A 284 -14.06 5.91 41.12
C ARG A 284 -14.60 7.32 41.42
N TYR A 285 -15.59 7.77 40.64
CA TYR A 285 -16.19 9.10 40.75
C TYR A 285 -17.73 9.02 40.77
N PRO A 286 -18.33 8.51 41.85
CA PRO A 286 -19.78 8.23 41.91
C PRO A 286 -20.64 9.48 41.77
N ASN A 287 -20.15 10.63 42.26
CA ASN A 287 -20.83 11.92 42.17
C ASN A 287 -20.33 12.79 41.00
N GLY A 288 -19.56 12.22 40.06
CA GLY A 288 -18.86 12.99 39.04
C GLY A 288 -17.62 13.71 39.59
N TYR A 289 -17.17 14.76 38.89
CA TYR A 289 -15.94 15.48 39.24
C TYR A 289 -16.08 16.56 40.33
N ILE A 290 -17.14 16.49 41.15
CA ILE A 290 -17.44 17.50 42.18
C ILE A 290 -16.30 17.65 43.19
N ASP A 291 -15.66 16.53 43.57
CA ASP A 291 -14.56 16.49 44.54
C ASP A 291 -13.19 16.84 43.92
N GLY A 292 -13.16 17.15 42.62
CA GLY A 292 -11.96 17.48 41.87
C GLY A 292 -11.78 16.62 40.63
N ILE A 293 -11.15 17.19 39.59
CA ILE A 293 -10.78 16.46 38.38
C ILE A 293 -9.41 15.78 38.61
N PRO A 294 -9.20 14.52 38.19
CA PRO A 294 -7.90 13.87 38.28
C PRO A 294 -6.83 14.63 37.50
N ASP A 295 -5.67 14.80 38.12
CA ASP A 295 -4.48 15.33 37.44
C ASP A 295 -3.78 14.23 36.65
N LEU A 296 -4.11 14.15 35.35
CA LEU A 296 -3.55 13.15 34.44
C LEU A 296 -2.04 13.34 34.21
N HIS A 297 -1.47 14.51 34.53
CA HIS A 297 -0.03 14.75 34.38
C HIS A 297 0.79 14.01 35.46
N GLU A 298 0.20 13.79 36.64
CA GLU A 298 0.85 13.05 37.72
C GLU A 298 0.48 11.56 37.71
N ASP A 299 -0.59 11.17 37.02
CA ASP A 299 -1.05 9.79 36.89
C ASP A 299 -0.28 9.02 35.81
N GLU A 300 0.89 8.50 36.17
CA GLU A 300 1.71 7.70 35.25
C GLU A 300 1.07 6.35 34.88
N ASP A 301 0.21 5.79 35.74
CA ASP A 301 -0.53 4.55 35.45
C ASP A 301 -1.50 4.79 34.28
N PHE A 302 -2.15 5.97 34.22
CA PHE A 302 -2.94 6.41 33.08
C PHE A 302 -2.11 6.60 31.81
N MET A 303 -0.94 7.23 31.88
CA MET A 303 -0.08 7.43 30.72
C MET A 303 0.36 6.10 30.09
N VAL A 304 0.74 5.13 30.91
CA VAL A 304 1.13 3.78 30.46
C VAL A 304 -0.03 3.07 29.75
N TRP A 305 -1.26 3.29 30.21
CA TRP A 305 -2.46 2.75 29.56
C TRP A 305 -2.76 3.41 28.22
N MET A 306 -2.72 4.75 28.17
CA MET A 306 -3.02 5.53 26.97
C MET A 306 -2.11 5.21 25.79
N ARG A 307 -0.86 4.82 26.05
CA ARG A 307 0.00 4.26 25.02
C ARG A 307 -0.47 2.85 24.66
N THR A 308 -1.19 2.68 23.57
CA THR A 308 -1.75 1.38 23.14
C THR A 308 -0.68 0.33 22.81
N ALA A 309 -1.03 -0.94 23.01
CA ALA A 309 -0.20 -2.09 22.64
C ALA A 309 -0.52 -2.56 21.20
N ALA A 310 0.50 -3.11 20.52
CA ALA A 310 0.37 -3.58 19.14
C ALA A 310 -0.30 -4.96 18.99
N LEU A 311 -0.30 -5.77 20.05
CA LEU A 311 -0.81 -7.14 20.08
C LEU A 311 -1.89 -7.30 21.15
N PRO A 312 -2.82 -8.28 21.01
CA PRO A 312 -3.89 -8.52 21.98
C PRO A 312 -3.41 -9.14 23.31
N ALA A 313 -2.19 -9.68 23.32
CA ALA A 313 -1.50 -10.09 24.53
C ALA A 313 -0.33 -9.13 24.78
N PHE A 314 -0.40 -8.37 25.87
CA PHE A 314 0.59 -7.35 26.17
C PHE A 314 0.82 -7.24 27.68
N SER A 315 1.93 -6.62 28.05
CA SER A 315 2.28 -6.32 29.44
C SER A 315 2.49 -4.83 29.61
N LYS A 316 2.03 -4.28 30.72
CA LYS A 316 2.14 -2.87 31.08
C LYS A 316 2.80 -2.75 32.45
N LEU A 317 3.69 -1.78 32.57
CA LEU A 317 4.43 -1.57 33.81
C LEU A 317 3.52 -0.87 34.81
N SER A 318 3.38 -1.43 36.02
CA SER A 318 2.60 -0.80 37.10
C SER A 318 3.48 -0.29 38.23
N ARG A 319 4.52 -1.05 38.61
CA ARG A 319 5.44 -0.65 39.68
C ARG A 319 6.89 -0.97 39.33
N ARG A 320 7.83 -0.21 39.88
CA ARG A 320 9.28 -0.45 39.74
C ARG A 320 10.01 -0.19 41.05
N ASN A 321 11.15 -0.85 41.25
CA ASN A 321 12.11 -0.52 42.29
C ASN A 321 13.52 -0.61 41.71
N ASP A 322 14.24 0.51 41.73
CA ASP A 322 15.57 0.64 41.12
C ASP A 322 16.71 0.64 42.15
N SER A 323 16.40 0.69 43.45
CA SER A 323 17.40 0.94 44.51
C SER A 323 17.70 -0.30 45.36
N VAL A 324 16.71 -1.18 45.56
CA VAL A 324 16.82 -2.32 46.48
C VAL A 324 16.62 -3.62 45.69
N SER A 325 17.40 -4.65 46.02
CA SER A 325 17.20 -6.01 45.50
C SER A 325 16.07 -6.71 46.25
N MET A 326 15.22 -7.45 45.53
CA MET A 326 14.22 -8.32 46.13
C MET A 326 14.92 -9.61 46.60
N LYS A 327 14.94 -9.86 47.92
CA LYS A 327 15.63 -11.01 48.51
C LYS A 327 14.88 -12.31 48.23
N ALA A 328 15.57 -13.44 48.29
CA ALA A 328 14.94 -14.74 48.27
C ALA A 328 14.05 -14.95 49.51
N GLY A 329 12.86 -15.51 49.31
CA GLY A 329 11.90 -15.79 50.37
C GLY A 329 10.44 -15.80 49.89
N SER A 330 9.51 -16.04 50.82
CA SER A 330 8.08 -16.06 50.54
C SER A 330 7.49 -14.65 50.58
N TYR A 331 6.84 -14.24 49.50
CA TYR A 331 6.18 -12.97 49.36
C TYR A 331 4.66 -13.11 49.33
N ARG A 332 4.00 -12.10 49.87
CA ARG A 332 2.56 -11.88 49.81
C ARG A 332 2.27 -10.64 48.99
N LEU A 333 1.33 -10.73 48.05
CA LEU A 333 0.88 -9.60 47.24
C LEU A 333 -0.64 -9.54 47.27
N ASP A 334 -1.17 -8.42 47.74
CA ASP A 334 -2.60 -8.15 47.76
C ASP A 334 -2.98 -7.30 46.52
N ILE A 335 -4.02 -7.72 45.82
CA ILE A 335 -4.54 -7.05 44.61
C ILE A 335 -6.03 -6.81 44.80
N GLU A 336 -6.48 -5.58 44.64
CA GLU A 336 -7.91 -5.27 44.57
C GLU A 336 -8.42 -5.59 43.16
N ASP A 337 -9.28 -6.60 43.07
CA ASP A 337 -9.85 -7.08 41.82
C ASP A 337 -11.09 -6.24 41.44
N ARG A 338 -10.93 -5.36 40.45
CA ARG A 338 -11.97 -4.45 39.94
C ARG A 338 -12.19 -4.56 38.42
N PHE A 339 -11.27 -5.17 37.69
CA PHE A 339 -11.28 -5.27 36.24
C PHE A 339 -11.76 -6.66 35.78
N PRO A 340 -13.01 -6.82 35.30
CA PRO A 340 -13.54 -8.13 34.91
C PRO A 340 -12.98 -8.55 33.54
N VAL A 341 -12.13 -9.58 33.52
CA VAL A 341 -11.58 -10.15 32.27
C VAL A 341 -12.37 -11.33 31.73
N THR A 342 -13.21 -11.94 32.57
CA THR A 342 -14.01 -13.12 32.22
C THR A 342 -15.10 -12.79 31.20
N GLU A 343 -15.61 -11.55 31.18
CA GLU A 343 -16.68 -11.09 30.27
C GLU A 343 -16.32 -11.21 28.78
N TYR A 344 -15.06 -10.95 28.42
CA TYR A 344 -14.58 -11.04 27.04
C TYR A 344 -13.65 -12.25 26.81
N GLY A 345 -13.59 -13.18 27.76
CA GLY A 345 -12.75 -14.38 27.67
C GLY A 345 -11.26 -14.09 27.60
N GLY A 346 -10.78 -13.08 28.34
CA GLY A 346 -9.36 -12.78 28.50
C GLY A 346 -8.77 -13.33 29.80
N THR A 347 -7.46 -13.16 29.95
CA THR A 347 -6.77 -13.43 31.23
C THR A 347 -5.97 -12.22 31.67
N LYS A 348 -5.88 -12.04 33.00
CA LYS A 348 -5.00 -11.09 33.68
C LYS A 348 -4.02 -11.83 34.58
N SER A 349 -2.76 -11.44 34.48
CA SER A 349 -1.68 -12.03 35.25
C SER A 349 -0.75 -10.95 35.75
N ILE A 350 -0.15 -11.15 36.91
CA ILE A 350 1.01 -10.35 37.32
C ILE A 350 2.27 -10.97 36.71
N LEU A 351 3.26 -10.13 36.45
CA LEU A 351 4.59 -10.54 35.98
C LEU A 351 5.62 -9.71 36.73
N ILE A 352 6.39 -10.35 37.59
CA ILE A 352 7.56 -9.75 38.24
C ILE A 352 8.78 -10.21 37.47
N SER A 353 9.57 -9.27 36.95
CA SER A 353 10.68 -9.57 36.07
C SER A 353 11.85 -8.60 36.27
N THR A 354 13.05 -9.14 36.14
CA THR A 354 14.30 -8.38 35.99
C THR A 354 14.54 -8.04 34.52
N ARG A 355 15.42 -7.09 34.21
CA ARG A 355 15.74 -6.75 32.82
C ARG A 355 17.22 -6.94 32.54
N THR A 356 17.53 -7.42 31.34
CA THR A 356 18.85 -7.27 30.74
C THR A 356 18.85 -6.11 29.74
N VAL A 357 20.00 -5.84 29.12
CA VAL A 357 20.15 -4.80 28.09
C VAL A 357 19.19 -5.01 26.90
N ILE A 358 18.74 -6.25 26.65
CA ILE A 358 17.85 -6.60 25.54
C ILE A 358 16.37 -6.55 25.95
N GLY A 359 16.08 -6.44 27.25
CA GLY A 359 14.72 -6.40 27.81
C GLY A 359 14.43 -7.61 28.70
N GLY A 360 13.20 -8.12 28.60
CA GLY A 360 12.70 -9.28 29.36
C GLY A 360 13.08 -10.62 28.73
N GLN A 361 12.57 -11.71 29.30
CA GLN A 361 12.89 -13.06 28.83
C GLN A 361 12.26 -13.31 27.45
N ASN A 362 13.10 -13.39 26.43
CA ASN A 362 12.66 -13.73 25.07
C ASN A 362 13.77 -14.50 24.32
N PRO A 363 13.67 -15.84 24.20
CA PRO A 363 14.70 -16.61 23.52
C PRO A 363 14.62 -16.48 21.99
N PHE A 364 13.52 -15.99 21.43
CA PHE A 364 13.26 -16.00 19.98
C PHE A 364 14.36 -15.33 19.18
N MET A 365 14.80 -14.13 19.58
CA MET A 365 15.82 -13.39 18.84
C MET A 365 17.15 -14.16 18.82
N GLY A 366 17.56 -14.75 19.94
CA GLY A 366 18.76 -15.56 20.01
C GLY A 366 18.67 -16.83 19.16
N ILE A 367 17.54 -17.56 19.23
CA ILE A 367 17.29 -18.74 18.39
C ILE A 367 17.35 -18.36 16.90
N ALA A 368 16.68 -17.28 16.50
CA ALA A 368 16.63 -16.84 15.10
C ALA A 368 18.02 -16.55 14.54
N TYR A 369 18.88 -15.86 15.29
CA TYR A 369 20.26 -15.57 14.86
C TYR A 369 21.12 -16.84 14.76
N VAL A 370 20.99 -17.77 15.71
CA VAL A 370 21.70 -19.07 15.64
C VAL A 370 21.23 -19.90 14.44
N VAL A 371 19.92 -19.93 14.18
CA VAL A 371 19.34 -20.66 13.04
C VAL A 371 19.79 -20.06 11.71
N VAL A 372 19.71 -18.73 11.54
CA VAL A 372 20.18 -18.07 10.32
C VAL A 372 21.68 -18.28 10.14
N GLY A 373 22.48 -18.13 11.19
CA GLY A 373 23.92 -18.42 11.16
C GLY A 373 24.21 -19.86 10.75
N GLY A 374 23.48 -20.83 11.31
CA GLY A 374 23.59 -22.25 10.96
C GLY A 374 23.23 -22.56 9.52
N ILE A 375 22.13 -21.97 9.01
CA ILE A 375 21.72 -22.10 7.60
C ILE A 375 22.78 -21.49 6.68
N CYS A 376 23.35 -20.34 7.02
CA CYS A 376 24.42 -19.72 6.23
C CYS A 376 25.67 -20.60 6.13
N VAL A 377 26.10 -21.23 7.23
CA VAL A 377 27.24 -22.17 7.23
C VAL A 377 26.91 -23.43 6.43
N LEU A 378 25.71 -23.97 6.56
CA LEU A 378 25.26 -25.16 5.83
C LEU A 378 25.20 -24.91 4.33
N LEU A 379 24.59 -23.80 3.89
CA LEU A 379 24.54 -23.41 2.48
C LEU A 379 25.94 -23.08 1.94
N GLY A 380 26.77 -22.42 2.75
CA GLY A 380 28.18 -22.19 2.43
C GLY A 380 28.92 -23.49 2.15
N ALA A 381 28.78 -24.49 3.03
CA ALA A 381 29.38 -25.81 2.89
C ALA A 381 28.87 -26.56 1.65
N LEU A 382 27.56 -26.57 1.42
CA LEU A 382 26.94 -27.20 0.25
C LEU A 382 27.40 -26.55 -1.06
N PHE A 383 27.48 -25.22 -1.12
CA PHE A 383 27.96 -24.51 -2.31
C PHE A 383 29.47 -24.68 -2.52
N THR A 384 30.29 -24.75 -1.47
CA THR A 384 31.70 -25.15 -1.62
C THR A 384 31.81 -26.57 -2.17
N LEU A 385 31.03 -27.54 -1.66
CA LEU A 385 31.05 -28.91 -2.14
C LEU A 385 30.62 -28.99 -3.61
N ALA A 386 29.51 -28.32 -3.98
CA ALA A 386 29.04 -28.28 -5.36
C ALA A 386 30.07 -27.65 -6.30
N HIS A 387 30.77 -26.59 -5.86
CA HIS A 387 31.83 -25.95 -6.64
C HIS A 387 33.06 -26.86 -6.82
N LEU A 388 33.41 -27.66 -5.81
CA LEU A 388 34.50 -28.63 -5.88
C LEU A 388 34.16 -29.86 -6.74
N VAL A 389 32.92 -30.36 -6.67
CA VAL A 389 32.47 -31.55 -7.40
C VAL A 389 32.16 -31.25 -8.88
N ARG A 390 31.60 -30.07 -9.18
CA ARG A 390 31.25 -29.64 -10.55
C ARG A 390 31.74 -28.21 -10.82
N PRO A 391 33.07 -28.00 -10.98
CA PRO A 391 33.60 -26.67 -11.24
C PRO A 391 33.17 -26.18 -12.63
N ARG A 392 32.30 -25.17 -12.68
CA ARG A 392 31.93 -24.48 -13.92
C ARG A 392 32.86 -23.29 -14.15
N LYS A 393 33.36 -23.14 -15.38
CA LYS A 393 34.13 -21.96 -15.78
C LYS A 393 33.20 -20.74 -15.85
N LEU A 394 33.65 -19.62 -15.28
CA LEU A 394 32.91 -18.36 -15.34
C LEU A 394 32.94 -17.82 -16.78
N GLY A 395 31.79 -17.44 -17.32
CA GLY A 395 31.70 -16.94 -18.70
C GLY A 395 31.90 -18.03 -19.76
N ASP A 396 31.59 -19.28 -19.46
CA ASP A 396 31.67 -20.37 -20.44
C ASP A 396 30.56 -20.23 -21.51
N HIS A 397 30.98 -19.98 -22.74
CA HIS A 397 30.09 -19.75 -23.88
C HIS A 397 29.32 -21.02 -24.29
N THR A 398 29.75 -22.22 -23.89
CA THR A 398 29.06 -23.49 -24.22
C THR A 398 27.67 -23.59 -23.60
N TYR A 399 27.38 -22.80 -22.56
CA TYR A 399 26.07 -22.73 -21.94
C TYR A 399 25.20 -21.58 -22.45
N LEU A 400 25.69 -20.81 -23.42
CA LEU A 400 24.86 -19.86 -24.15
C LEU A 400 23.87 -20.68 -24.96
N THR A 401 22.58 -20.40 -24.82
CA THR A 401 21.50 -21.22 -25.37
C THR A 401 21.64 -21.43 -26.87
N TRP A 402 22.12 -20.41 -27.60
CA TRP A 402 22.35 -20.46 -29.04
C TRP A 402 23.55 -21.31 -29.49
N ASN A 403 24.47 -21.68 -28.58
CA ASN A 403 25.58 -22.58 -28.91
C ASN A 403 25.20 -24.06 -28.81
N ASN A 404 24.03 -24.37 -28.21
CA ASN A 404 23.50 -25.73 -28.09
C ASN A 404 22.36 -26.01 -29.09
N GLU A 405 22.06 -25.09 -30.01
CA GLU A 405 21.00 -25.24 -31.03
C GLU A 405 21.46 -25.96 -32.31
N GLN A 406 22.75 -26.33 -32.45
CA GLN A 406 23.21 -27.18 -33.55
C GLN A 406 23.39 -28.62 -33.07
N GLU A 407 22.28 -29.38 -33.16
CA GLU A 407 22.16 -30.83 -33.43
C GLU A 407 20.95 -31.41 -32.70
N SER A 408 19.78 -31.31 -33.31
CA SER A 408 18.72 -32.30 -33.09
C SER A 408 17.94 -32.50 -34.38
N THR A 409 18.51 -33.37 -35.23
CA THR A 409 17.80 -34.09 -36.27
C THR A 409 16.54 -34.72 -35.67
N VAL A 410 15.41 -34.28 -36.21
CA VAL A 410 14.06 -34.78 -35.97
C VAL A 410 14.03 -36.30 -36.08
N THR A 411 13.66 -36.99 -35.00
CA THR A 411 12.99 -38.28 -35.09
C THR A 411 11.75 -38.22 -34.23
N ALA A 412 10.60 -38.12 -34.92
CA ALA A 412 9.29 -38.18 -34.33
C ALA A 412 8.90 -39.64 -34.08
N THR A 413 8.58 -39.97 -32.84
CA THR A 413 7.62 -41.04 -32.49
C THR A 413 6.96 -40.66 -31.16
N GLY A 414 5.63 -40.62 -31.16
CA GLY A 414 4.84 -40.06 -30.07
C GLY A 414 4.55 -40.99 -28.90
N ALA A 415 3.92 -40.43 -27.88
CA ALA A 415 2.86 -41.06 -27.09
C ALA A 415 2.27 -40.00 -26.15
N PHE A 416 0.94 -39.91 -26.19
CA PHE A 416 0.09 -39.12 -25.32
C PHE A 416 -0.02 -39.85 -23.97
N GLU A 417 0.20 -39.16 -22.84
CA GLU A 417 -0.40 -39.60 -21.57
C GLU A 417 -0.61 -38.44 -20.61
N SER A 418 -1.87 -38.31 -20.19
CA SER A 418 -2.40 -37.29 -19.30
C SER A 418 -2.40 -37.78 -17.85
N LYS A 419 -1.98 -36.94 -16.90
CA LYS A 419 -2.59 -36.85 -15.55
C LYS A 419 -2.21 -35.55 -14.85
N PRO A 420 -3.15 -34.87 -14.17
CA PRO A 420 -2.90 -33.61 -13.49
C PRO A 420 -2.43 -33.87 -12.05
N SER A 421 -1.41 -33.15 -11.60
CA SER A 421 -1.10 -33.05 -10.17
C SER A 421 -0.53 -31.67 -9.85
N SER A 422 -1.26 -30.99 -8.96
CA SER A 422 -0.82 -29.97 -8.00
C SER A 422 0.40 -29.13 -8.38
N VAL A 423 0.17 -27.88 -8.81
CA VAL A 423 1.22 -26.87 -8.85
C VAL A 423 0.76 -25.67 -8.04
N SER A 424 1.36 -25.56 -6.85
CA SER A 424 1.53 -24.32 -6.11
C SER A 424 2.18 -23.28 -7.03
N TYR A 425 1.44 -22.24 -7.40
CA TYR A 425 1.95 -21.16 -8.21
C TYR A 425 2.60 -20.12 -7.30
N ASP A 426 3.94 -20.07 -7.28
CA ASP A 426 4.61 -18.82 -6.98
C ASP A 426 5.95 -18.66 -7.72
N MET A 427 6.05 -17.49 -8.35
CA MET A 427 7.20 -16.74 -8.87
C MET A 427 8.19 -17.32 -9.90
N ARG A 428 8.17 -16.63 -11.06
CA ARG A 428 9.26 -16.41 -12.05
C ARG A 428 9.64 -17.58 -12.96
N ARG A 429 8.67 -18.04 -13.75
CA ARG A 429 8.96 -18.39 -15.15
C ARG A 429 9.06 -17.09 -15.93
N ALA A 430 10.15 -16.86 -16.68
CA ALA A 430 10.19 -15.75 -17.63
C ALA A 430 8.96 -15.86 -18.55
N LEU A 431 8.04 -14.91 -18.44
CA LEU A 431 6.86 -14.86 -19.28
C LEU A 431 7.32 -14.72 -20.73
N GLU A 432 6.79 -15.54 -21.65
CA GLU A 432 7.08 -15.41 -23.08
C GLU A 432 6.78 -13.96 -23.52
N PRO A 433 7.77 -13.21 -24.03
CA PRO A 433 7.54 -11.85 -24.52
C PRO A 433 6.53 -11.87 -25.66
N ILE A 434 5.53 -11.01 -25.57
CA ILE A 434 4.55 -10.81 -26.63
C ILE A 434 4.97 -9.57 -27.42
N GLU A 435 5.18 -9.72 -28.72
CA GLU A 435 5.44 -8.61 -29.63
C GLU A 435 4.24 -8.45 -30.57
N ILE A 436 3.56 -7.30 -30.48
CA ILE A 436 2.36 -6.99 -31.27
C ILE A 436 2.74 -5.99 -32.36
N GLU A 437 2.55 -6.40 -33.60
CA GLU A 437 2.69 -5.48 -34.73
C GLU A 437 1.59 -4.43 -34.67
N THR A 438 1.99 -3.16 -34.75
CA THR A 438 1.11 -2.02 -34.53
C THR A 438 1.18 -1.02 -35.68
N TRP A 439 0.03 -0.52 -36.11
CA TRP A 439 -0.10 0.56 -37.09
C TRP A 439 -0.86 1.73 -36.49
N PHE A 440 -0.32 2.93 -36.68
CA PHE A 440 -1.01 4.17 -36.34
C PHE A 440 -1.54 4.84 -37.60
N HIS A 441 -2.84 5.11 -37.62
CA HIS A 441 -3.53 5.77 -38.70
C HIS A 441 -4.01 7.14 -38.21
N ILE A 442 -3.35 8.21 -38.65
CA ILE A 442 -3.77 9.58 -38.37
C ILE A 442 -4.80 9.98 -39.42
N VAL A 443 -6.01 10.30 -38.96
CA VAL A 443 -7.14 10.67 -39.81
C VAL A 443 -7.63 12.05 -39.40
N SER A 444 -7.28 13.05 -40.22
CA SER A 444 -7.53 14.45 -39.91
C SER A 444 -8.64 15.04 -40.76
N GLY A 445 -9.37 15.99 -40.16
CA GLY A 445 -10.16 16.96 -40.91
C GLY A 445 -9.24 17.94 -41.63
N GLU A 446 -9.74 18.61 -42.68
CA GLU A 446 -8.96 19.57 -43.46
C GLU A 446 -8.37 20.71 -42.61
N THR A 447 -9.10 21.16 -41.58
CA THR A 447 -8.68 22.25 -40.69
C THR A 447 -7.63 21.84 -39.66
N ASP A 448 -7.54 20.54 -39.36
CA ASP A 448 -6.67 19.98 -38.31
C ASP A 448 -5.61 19.05 -38.91
N ALA A 449 -5.28 19.22 -40.20
CA ALA A 449 -4.35 18.35 -40.92
C ALA A 449 -2.98 18.23 -40.22
N ASP A 450 -2.51 19.34 -39.63
CA ASP A 450 -1.22 19.46 -38.96
C ASP A 450 -1.31 19.29 -37.44
N LEU A 451 -2.48 18.94 -36.88
CA LEU A 451 -2.67 18.82 -35.43
C LEU A 451 -1.76 17.76 -34.82
N VAL A 452 -1.58 16.62 -35.50
CA VAL A 452 -0.80 15.50 -34.98
C VAL A 452 0.62 15.55 -35.54
N THR A 453 1.57 15.95 -34.73
CA THR A 453 2.99 15.97 -35.11
C THR A 453 3.63 14.59 -35.00
N ASP A 454 4.79 14.38 -35.63
CA ASP A 454 5.55 13.12 -35.48
C ASP A 454 6.06 12.94 -34.04
N GLU A 455 6.30 14.04 -33.32
CA GLU A 455 6.66 14.03 -31.90
C GLU A 455 5.53 13.42 -31.05
N MET A 456 4.28 13.83 -31.28
CA MET A 456 3.11 13.27 -30.58
C MET A 456 3.00 11.76 -30.81
N VAL A 457 3.28 11.29 -32.02
CA VAL A 457 3.28 9.86 -32.37
C VAL A 457 4.35 9.09 -31.61
N ILE A 458 5.59 9.62 -31.56
CA ILE A 458 6.71 9.00 -30.85
C ILE A 458 6.40 8.94 -29.35
N LEU A 459 5.92 10.03 -28.77
CA LEU A 459 5.56 10.10 -27.35
C LEU A 459 4.42 9.13 -27.01
N GLN A 460 3.41 9.01 -27.88
CA GLN A 460 2.31 8.08 -27.69
C GLN A 460 2.78 6.62 -27.70
N LEU A 461 3.68 6.27 -28.62
CA LEU A 461 4.27 4.93 -28.67
C LEU A 461 5.12 4.64 -27.43
N HIS A 462 5.90 5.61 -26.97
CA HIS A 462 6.72 5.45 -25.75
C HIS A 462 5.83 5.24 -24.51
N TYR A 463 4.74 6.01 -24.38
CA TYR A 463 3.79 5.82 -23.29
C TYR A 463 3.10 4.45 -23.35
N LEU A 464 2.73 4.00 -24.55
CA LEU A 464 2.20 2.67 -24.79
C LEU A 464 3.18 1.56 -24.40
N GLN A 465 4.45 1.67 -24.78
CA GLN A 465 5.46 0.67 -24.39
C GLN A 465 5.60 0.58 -22.87
N ARG A 466 5.65 1.72 -22.17
CA ARG A 466 5.80 1.77 -20.72
C ARG A 466 4.59 1.19 -19.97
N ALA A 467 3.37 1.49 -20.42
CA ALA A 467 2.15 1.03 -19.74
C ALA A 467 2.00 -0.51 -19.76
N TYR A 468 2.50 -1.18 -20.80
CA TYR A 468 2.35 -2.63 -21.00
C TYR A 468 3.62 -3.44 -20.73
N GLU A 469 4.74 -2.79 -20.39
CA GLU A 469 6.02 -3.45 -20.12
C GLU A 469 5.89 -4.54 -19.03
N ASN A 470 5.12 -4.28 -17.97
CA ASN A 470 4.90 -5.23 -16.88
C ASN A 470 4.13 -6.49 -17.31
N ALA A 471 3.33 -6.42 -18.39
CA ALA A 471 2.71 -7.61 -18.99
C ALA A 471 3.67 -8.39 -19.90
N SER A 472 4.92 -7.94 -20.06
CA SER A 472 5.84 -8.40 -21.11
C SER A 472 5.19 -8.35 -22.50
N ILE A 473 4.38 -7.32 -22.74
CA ILE A 473 3.77 -7.00 -24.04
C ILE A 473 4.49 -5.77 -24.59
N SER A 474 4.99 -5.90 -25.81
CA SER A 474 5.68 -4.84 -26.54
C SER A 474 4.95 -4.55 -27.85
N TYR A 475 4.86 -3.28 -28.20
CA TYR A 475 4.22 -2.84 -29.44
C TYR A 475 5.29 -2.38 -30.44
N ARG A 476 5.42 -3.13 -31.53
CA ARG A 476 6.32 -2.80 -32.63
C ARG A 476 5.57 -1.97 -33.68
N LEU A 477 5.88 -0.68 -33.74
CA LEU A 477 5.32 0.22 -34.75
C LEU A 477 5.84 -0.16 -36.15
N LYS A 478 4.96 -0.63 -37.02
CA LYS A 478 5.27 -1.00 -38.41
C LYS A 478 5.22 0.19 -39.36
N GLY A 479 4.46 1.21 -39.02
CA GLY A 479 4.37 2.45 -39.78
C GLY A 479 3.24 3.35 -39.31
N VAL A 480 3.26 4.58 -39.83
CA VAL A 480 2.26 5.61 -39.59
C VAL A 480 1.68 6.03 -40.94
N THR A 481 0.36 6.07 -41.06
CA THR A 481 -0.31 6.60 -42.26
C THR A 481 -1.06 7.87 -41.90
N ARG A 482 -1.02 8.87 -42.79
CA ARG A 482 -1.73 10.15 -42.60
C ARG A 482 -2.77 10.33 -43.70
N HIS A 483 -4.01 10.60 -43.33
CA HIS A 483 -5.13 10.75 -44.25
C HIS A 483 -5.94 11.99 -43.89
N ILE A 484 -6.20 12.85 -44.88
CA ILE A 484 -7.12 13.98 -44.73
C ILE A 484 -8.48 13.54 -45.29
N ASN A 485 -9.44 13.30 -44.39
CA ASN A 485 -10.79 12.92 -44.76
C ASN A 485 -11.77 13.37 -43.67
N LYS A 486 -12.54 14.42 -43.95
CA LYS A 486 -13.50 15.01 -43.00
C LYS A 486 -14.56 14.02 -42.51
N THR A 487 -15.00 13.09 -43.34
CA THR A 487 -16.02 12.09 -42.95
C THR A 487 -15.45 11.06 -42.00
N TRP A 488 -14.26 10.55 -42.30
CA TRP A 488 -13.59 9.58 -41.44
C TRP A 488 -13.10 10.22 -40.14
N ALA A 489 -12.55 11.44 -40.18
CA ALA A 489 -12.06 12.14 -38.99
C ALA A 489 -13.13 12.37 -37.91
N ARG A 490 -14.41 12.30 -38.28
CA ARG A 490 -15.58 12.42 -37.38
C ARG A 490 -16.34 11.13 -37.13
N ASN A 491 -15.76 9.98 -37.45
CA ASN A 491 -16.41 8.67 -37.32
C ASN A 491 -17.67 8.49 -38.19
N GLY A 492 -17.81 9.26 -39.29
CA GLY A 492 -19.01 9.22 -40.14
C GLY A 492 -19.15 7.98 -41.02
N ASP A 493 -18.06 7.22 -41.20
CA ASP A 493 -18.05 5.93 -41.91
C ASP A 493 -16.85 5.07 -41.43
N ASP A 494 -16.91 4.60 -40.18
CA ASP A 494 -15.86 3.77 -39.56
C ASP A 494 -15.59 2.50 -40.38
N SER A 495 -16.64 1.86 -40.89
CA SER A 495 -16.56 0.60 -41.61
C SER A 495 -15.75 0.75 -42.91
N ALA A 496 -16.00 1.81 -43.70
CA ALA A 496 -15.20 2.08 -44.89
C ALA A 496 -13.77 2.47 -44.54
N MET A 497 -13.57 3.31 -43.52
CA MET A 497 -12.24 3.73 -43.05
C MET A 497 -11.39 2.52 -42.69
N LYS A 498 -11.86 1.66 -41.77
CA LYS A 498 -11.08 0.51 -41.31
C LYS A 498 -10.88 -0.53 -42.42
N LYS A 499 -11.85 -0.75 -43.32
CA LYS A 499 -11.66 -1.60 -44.51
C LYS A 499 -10.54 -1.08 -45.41
N ALA A 500 -10.47 0.23 -45.62
CA ALA A 500 -9.46 0.85 -46.48
C ALA A 500 -8.07 0.85 -45.82
N LEU A 501 -8.00 1.18 -44.53
CA LEU A 501 -6.74 1.51 -43.86
C LEU A 501 -6.09 0.33 -43.14
N ARG A 502 -6.87 -0.63 -42.63
CA ARG A 502 -6.36 -1.73 -41.80
C ARG A 502 -5.17 -2.44 -42.47
N LYS A 503 -4.15 -2.72 -41.68
CA LYS A 503 -2.96 -3.49 -42.06
C LYS A 503 -2.83 -4.73 -41.19
N GLY A 504 -2.25 -5.79 -41.76
CA GLY A 504 -2.00 -7.06 -41.08
C GLY A 504 -3.24 -7.94 -40.85
N GLY A 505 -3.05 -8.98 -40.03
CA GLY A 505 -4.07 -9.98 -39.68
C GLY A 505 -4.90 -9.58 -38.46
N TYR A 506 -5.54 -10.54 -37.80
CA TYR A 506 -6.32 -10.26 -36.59
C TYR A 506 -5.44 -9.97 -35.36
N SER A 507 -4.24 -10.55 -35.34
CA SER A 507 -3.18 -10.30 -34.36
C SER A 507 -2.49 -8.93 -34.48
N THR A 508 -2.73 -8.17 -35.55
CA THR A 508 -2.12 -6.84 -35.76
C THR A 508 -3.00 -5.73 -35.19
N LEU A 509 -2.46 -4.94 -34.26
CA LEU A 509 -3.15 -3.79 -33.68
C LEU A 509 -3.16 -2.62 -34.67
N ASN A 510 -4.35 -2.07 -34.92
CA ASN A 510 -4.54 -0.87 -35.72
C ASN A 510 -5.21 0.19 -34.84
N VAL A 511 -4.55 1.34 -34.68
CA VAL A 511 -5.05 2.47 -33.89
C VAL A 511 -5.30 3.65 -34.83
N TYR A 512 -6.53 4.16 -34.83
CA TYR A 512 -7.02 5.25 -35.67
C TYR A 512 -7.15 6.51 -34.82
N PHE A 513 -6.17 7.41 -34.92
CA PHE A 513 -6.20 8.71 -34.28
C PHE A 513 -7.01 9.69 -35.14
N GLN A 514 -8.21 10.05 -34.70
CA GLN A 514 -9.16 10.89 -35.43
C GLN A 514 -9.23 12.29 -34.80
N THR A 515 -9.05 13.37 -35.58
CA THR A 515 -8.97 14.73 -34.99
C THR A 515 -10.28 15.27 -34.43
N ASN A 516 -11.42 14.70 -34.85
CA ASN A 516 -12.75 15.16 -34.46
C ASN A 516 -13.70 13.98 -34.18
N LEU A 517 -13.22 12.97 -33.45
CA LEU A 517 -13.98 11.75 -33.16
C LEU A 517 -15.36 12.06 -32.56
N GLN A 518 -16.41 11.43 -33.11
CA GLN A 518 -17.78 11.53 -32.61
C GLN A 518 -18.30 10.14 -32.21
N PRO A 519 -19.23 10.07 -31.25
CA PRO A 519 -19.81 8.80 -30.84
C PRO A 519 -20.47 8.08 -32.03
N PRO A 520 -20.39 6.74 -32.09
CA PRO A 520 -21.15 5.95 -33.08
C PRO A 520 -22.65 6.29 -33.05
N SER A 521 -23.32 6.22 -34.21
CA SER A 521 -24.77 6.35 -34.26
C SER A 521 -25.45 5.24 -33.43
N THR A 522 -26.54 5.59 -32.73
CA THR A 522 -27.23 4.79 -31.69
C THR A 522 -27.61 3.35 -32.04
N THR A 523 -27.60 2.96 -33.32
CA THR A 523 -27.87 1.58 -33.76
C THR A 523 -26.67 0.63 -33.68
N ASP A 524 -25.44 1.14 -33.57
CA ASP A 524 -24.21 0.32 -33.52
C ASP A 524 -23.60 0.21 -32.11
N PHE A 525 -24.08 0.95 -31.12
CA PHE A 525 -23.47 1.08 -29.78
C PHE A 525 -23.47 -0.22 -28.96
N ALA A 526 -24.51 -1.04 -29.08
CA ALA A 526 -24.71 -2.27 -28.30
C ALA A 526 -23.70 -3.40 -28.57
N ARG A 527 -22.74 -3.20 -29.48
CA ARG A 527 -21.69 -4.18 -29.82
C ARG A 527 -20.32 -3.84 -29.20
N TRP A 528 -20.17 -2.66 -28.60
CA TRP A 528 -18.88 -2.10 -28.16
C TRP A 528 -18.77 -1.91 -26.65
N THR A 529 -19.89 -1.98 -25.95
CA THR A 529 -19.99 -1.98 -24.49
C THR A 529 -20.79 -3.22 -24.08
N SER A 530 -20.47 -3.83 -22.94
CA SER A 530 -21.45 -4.69 -22.27
C SER A 530 -22.70 -3.85 -21.98
N GLU A 531 -23.84 -4.51 -22.01
CA GLU A 531 -25.19 -3.94 -21.94
C GLU A 531 -25.31 -2.75 -20.98
N GLY A 532 -25.68 -1.56 -21.51
CA GLY A 532 -26.53 -0.64 -20.73
C GLY A 532 -26.15 0.83 -20.59
N ASP A 533 -25.02 1.35 -21.08
CA ASP A 533 -24.70 2.77 -20.83
C ASP A 533 -25.44 3.74 -21.78
N ASN A 534 -26.70 4.01 -21.43
CA ASN A 534 -27.33 5.29 -21.69
C ASN A 534 -27.33 6.07 -20.37
N ARG A 535 -26.34 6.94 -20.09
CA ARG A 535 -26.55 8.40 -19.89
C ARG A 535 -25.45 9.16 -19.10
N HIS A 536 -25.06 10.29 -19.72
CA HIS A 536 -24.75 11.62 -19.16
C HIS A 536 -23.36 11.87 -18.54
N ALA A 537 -22.42 12.27 -19.41
CA ALA A 537 -21.39 13.24 -19.07
C ALA A 537 -22.05 14.60 -18.75
N TYR A 538 -22.28 14.89 -17.47
CA TYR A 538 -22.52 16.25 -16.99
C TYR A 538 -21.19 16.81 -16.48
N ASN A 539 -20.52 17.61 -17.30
CA ASN A 539 -19.73 18.73 -16.79
C ASN A 539 -19.71 19.89 -17.80
N SER A 540 -19.99 21.07 -17.26
CA SER A 540 -20.68 22.19 -17.92
C SER A 540 -19.75 23.20 -18.59
N ASP A 541 -18.63 22.80 -19.19
CA ASP A 541 -17.71 23.74 -19.87
C ASP A 541 -17.05 23.21 -21.15
N LEU A 542 -17.45 22.04 -21.67
CA LEU A 542 -16.95 21.48 -22.93
C LEU A 542 -18.10 21.15 -23.89
N ALA A 543 -17.86 21.41 -25.17
CA ALA A 543 -18.77 21.16 -26.30
C ALA A 543 -19.20 19.66 -26.39
N PRO A 544 -20.19 19.30 -27.23
CA PRO A 544 -21.17 18.19 -27.08
C PRO A 544 -20.52 16.79 -26.89
N PRO A 545 -21.24 15.78 -26.34
CA PRO A 545 -20.64 14.65 -25.61
C PRO A 545 -19.56 13.97 -26.44
N SER A 546 -18.31 14.30 -26.15
CA SER A 546 -17.18 13.85 -26.94
C SER A 546 -16.68 12.54 -26.38
N VAL A 547 -16.94 11.45 -27.11
CA VAL A 547 -16.23 10.20 -26.91
C VAL A 547 -14.72 10.44 -27.07
N LEU A 548 -13.92 10.01 -26.09
CA LEU A 548 -12.46 10.12 -26.18
C LEU A 548 -11.86 8.97 -27.00
N GLY A 549 -12.47 7.78 -26.93
CA GLY A 549 -12.07 6.62 -27.71
C GLY A 549 -13.08 5.48 -27.62
N PHE A 550 -12.87 4.45 -28.43
CA PHE A 550 -13.51 3.14 -28.30
C PHE A 550 -12.69 2.06 -29.03
N CYS A 551 -12.69 0.83 -28.53
CA CYS A 551 -12.06 -0.34 -29.17
C CYS A 551 -12.94 -1.58 -29.20
N THR A 552 -12.64 -2.48 -30.14
CA THR A 552 -13.20 -3.84 -30.14
C THR A 552 -12.57 -4.69 -29.04
N LEU A 553 -13.39 -5.41 -28.27
CA LEU A 553 -12.95 -6.60 -27.51
C LEU A 553 -12.53 -7.76 -28.45
N PRO A 554 -11.70 -8.71 -27.97
CA PRO A 554 -11.40 -9.93 -28.71
C PRO A 554 -12.66 -10.74 -29.05
N ASP A 555 -12.79 -11.14 -30.32
CA ASP A 555 -13.95 -11.86 -30.85
C ASP A 555 -13.65 -13.36 -30.95
N PRO A 556 -14.37 -14.22 -30.19
CA PRO A 556 -14.16 -15.67 -30.20
C PRO A 556 -14.49 -16.34 -31.54
N SER A 557 -15.27 -15.68 -32.41
CA SER A 557 -15.67 -16.23 -33.71
C SER A 557 -14.56 -16.17 -34.77
N ILE A 558 -13.51 -15.40 -34.53
CA ILE A 558 -12.38 -15.26 -35.45
C ILE A 558 -11.37 -16.41 -35.24
N ASN A 559 -10.88 -16.98 -36.33
CA ASN A 559 -9.86 -18.02 -36.38
C ASN A 559 -8.85 -17.75 -37.50
N ALA A 560 -7.79 -18.57 -37.61
CA ALA A 560 -6.71 -18.39 -38.58
C ALA A 560 -7.16 -18.38 -40.05
N SER A 561 -8.33 -18.95 -40.36
CA SER A 561 -8.91 -19.02 -41.70
C SER A 561 -9.96 -17.94 -41.96
N SER A 562 -10.27 -17.10 -40.98
CA SER A 562 -11.27 -16.06 -41.13
C SER A 562 -10.84 -15.04 -42.20
N PRO A 563 -11.72 -14.71 -43.17
CA PRO A 563 -11.38 -13.72 -44.18
C PRO A 563 -11.28 -12.33 -43.55
N ARG A 564 -10.47 -11.45 -44.15
CA ARG A 564 -10.24 -10.08 -43.66
C ARG A 564 -11.51 -9.27 -43.39
N VAL A 565 -12.59 -9.54 -44.12
CA VAL A 565 -13.88 -8.85 -43.94
C VAL A 565 -14.50 -9.16 -42.57
N SER A 566 -14.25 -10.35 -42.01
CA SER A 566 -14.80 -10.76 -40.71
C SER A 566 -14.25 -9.96 -39.55
N TYR A 567 -13.01 -9.49 -39.65
CA TYR A 567 -12.34 -8.69 -38.61
C TYR A 567 -11.97 -7.28 -39.08
N SER A 568 -12.55 -6.80 -40.19
CA SER A 568 -12.17 -5.48 -40.73
C SER A 568 -12.51 -4.32 -39.80
N LYS A 569 -13.44 -4.53 -38.85
CA LYS A 569 -13.84 -3.52 -37.85
C LYS A 569 -12.98 -3.55 -36.57
N ASP A 570 -12.14 -4.58 -36.39
CA ASP A 570 -11.24 -4.68 -35.23
C ASP A 570 -10.23 -3.52 -35.22
N GLY A 571 -9.88 -3.08 -34.01
CA GLY A 571 -8.95 -1.98 -33.76
C GLY A 571 -9.57 -0.90 -32.89
N CYS A 572 -8.81 0.17 -32.74
CA CYS A 572 -9.05 1.21 -31.75
C CYS A 572 -9.21 2.58 -32.39
N ASN A 573 -10.28 3.29 -32.06
CA ASN A 573 -10.54 4.65 -32.49
C ASN A 573 -10.26 5.58 -31.32
N VAL A 574 -9.38 6.56 -31.50
CA VAL A 574 -8.93 7.43 -30.42
C VAL A 574 -9.00 8.88 -30.91
N LEU A 575 -9.53 9.77 -30.08
CA LEU A 575 -9.54 11.20 -30.36
C LEU A 575 -8.10 11.72 -30.35
N ALA A 576 -7.60 12.19 -31.48
CA ALA A 576 -6.18 12.59 -31.61
C ALA A 576 -5.77 13.74 -30.67
N LYS A 577 -6.75 14.48 -30.12
CA LYS A 577 -6.51 15.56 -29.15
C LYS A 577 -6.02 15.06 -27.78
N THR A 578 -6.19 13.76 -27.48
CA THR A 578 -5.74 13.13 -26.23
C THR A 578 -4.32 12.60 -26.29
N MET A 579 -3.67 12.65 -27.47
CA MET A 579 -2.27 12.28 -27.60
C MET A 579 -1.35 13.20 -26.76
N PRO A 580 -0.16 12.73 -26.34
CA PRO A 580 0.80 13.51 -25.58
C PRO A 580 1.08 14.89 -26.20
N GLY A 581 0.84 15.96 -25.45
CA GLY A 581 1.02 17.34 -25.93
C GLY A 581 -0.13 17.89 -26.76
N GLY A 582 -1.23 17.14 -26.89
CA GLY A 582 -2.46 17.58 -27.56
C GLY A 582 -3.22 18.68 -26.79
N PRO A 583 -4.26 19.28 -27.40
CA PRO A 583 -4.97 20.43 -26.85
C PRO A 583 -5.98 20.11 -25.74
N MET A 584 -6.24 18.83 -25.43
CA MET A 584 -7.24 18.44 -24.42
C MET A 584 -6.60 18.34 -23.03
N THR A 585 -6.58 19.45 -22.28
CA THR A 585 -6.07 19.47 -20.90
C THR A 585 -6.66 18.36 -20.03
N HIS A 586 -5.83 17.79 -19.15
CA HIS A 586 -6.11 16.64 -18.29
C HIS A 586 -6.27 15.27 -18.99
N TYR A 587 -6.37 15.24 -20.33
CA TYR A 587 -6.45 13.99 -21.11
C TYR A 587 -5.43 13.95 -22.25
N ASN A 588 -4.40 14.81 -22.24
CA ASN A 588 -3.41 14.97 -23.30
C ASN A 588 -2.05 14.37 -22.97
N ARG A 589 -2.01 13.27 -22.19
CA ARG A 589 -0.78 12.51 -21.90
C ARG A 589 -0.79 11.14 -22.58
N GLY A 590 -1.82 10.84 -23.38
CA GLY A 590 -1.95 9.61 -24.14
C GLY A 590 -2.64 8.46 -23.40
N GLY A 591 -3.24 8.72 -22.23
CA GLY A 591 -3.90 7.71 -21.39
C GLY A 591 -5.13 7.08 -22.05
N THR A 592 -5.88 7.85 -22.82
CA THR A 592 -7.01 7.33 -23.61
C THR A 592 -6.57 6.16 -24.50
N ALA A 593 -5.47 6.27 -25.24
CA ALA A 593 -5.02 5.18 -26.10
C ALA A 593 -4.63 3.92 -25.29
N ILE A 594 -4.12 4.09 -24.06
CA ILE A 594 -3.80 2.98 -23.16
C ILE A 594 -5.08 2.28 -22.70
N HIS A 595 -6.06 3.04 -22.22
CA HIS A 595 -7.39 2.53 -21.83
C HIS A 595 -8.02 1.71 -22.95
N GLU A 596 -8.08 2.32 -24.14
CA GLU A 596 -8.63 1.73 -25.35
C GLU A 596 -7.94 0.42 -25.75
N ILE A 597 -6.61 0.41 -25.77
CA ILE A 597 -5.85 -0.81 -26.08
C ILE A 597 -6.02 -1.88 -24.98
N GLY A 598 -6.39 -1.50 -23.75
CA GLY A 598 -6.79 -2.41 -22.69
C GLY A 598 -7.99 -3.26 -23.08
N HIS A 599 -9.03 -2.64 -23.66
CA HIS A 599 -10.17 -3.36 -24.24
C HIS A 599 -9.74 -4.24 -25.42
N TRP A 600 -8.86 -3.75 -26.30
CA TRP A 600 -8.37 -4.59 -27.40
C TRP A 600 -7.65 -5.87 -26.90
N ASN A 601 -7.03 -5.81 -25.72
CA ASN A 601 -6.46 -6.96 -25.02
C ASN A 601 -7.46 -7.74 -24.13
N GLY A 602 -8.73 -7.35 -24.07
CA GLY A 602 -9.81 -8.09 -23.40
C GLY A 602 -10.05 -7.72 -21.94
N LEU A 603 -9.65 -6.53 -21.52
CA LEU A 603 -10.07 -5.95 -20.24
C LEU A 603 -11.42 -5.25 -20.36
N LEU A 604 -12.17 -5.26 -19.26
CA LEU A 604 -13.42 -4.53 -19.07
C LEU A 604 -13.15 -3.32 -18.17
N HIS A 605 -14.11 -2.40 -18.09
CA HIS A 605 -14.01 -1.28 -17.15
C HIS A 605 -14.00 -1.76 -15.70
N THR A 606 -13.30 -1.07 -14.81
CA THR A 606 -13.27 -1.43 -13.37
C THR A 606 -14.66 -1.38 -12.72
N PHE A 607 -15.55 -0.54 -13.26
CA PHE A 607 -16.95 -0.36 -12.86
C PHE A 607 -17.94 -1.12 -13.75
N GLU A 608 -17.48 -2.15 -14.46
CA GLU A 608 -18.32 -2.93 -15.37
C GLU A 608 -19.59 -3.46 -14.68
N GLY A 609 -20.74 -3.31 -15.34
CA GLY A 609 -22.04 -3.64 -14.75
C GLY A 609 -22.56 -2.68 -13.67
N GLU A 610 -21.80 -1.63 -13.32
CA GLU A 610 -22.20 -0.48 -12.51
C GLU A 610 -22.92 -0.86 -11.20
N SER A 611 -22.40 -1.87 -10.50
CA SER A 611 -23.04 -2.42 -9.31
C SER A 611 -22.04 -2.80 -8.24
N CYS A 612 -22.50 -2.75 -6.98
CA CYS A 612 -21.79 -3.33 -5.84
C CYS A 612 -22.30 -4.74 -5.48
N SER A 613 -22.96 -5.44 -6.41
CA SER A 613 -23.54 -6.75 -6.14
C SER A 613 -22.48 -7.85 -6.19
N LYS A 614 -22.54 -8.80 -5.26
CA LYS A 614 -21.67 -9.99 -5.27
C LYS A 614 -21.90 -10.88 -6.50
N ASP A 615 -23.09 -10.81 -7.10
CA ASP A 615 -23.46 -11.60 -8.28
C ASP A 615 -22.97 -10.95 -9.60
N ASN A 616 -22.45 -9.71 -9.54
CA ASN A 616 -21.91 -8.98 -10.68
C ASN A 616 -20.62 -8.26 -10.27
N ALA A 617 -19.52 -9.01 -10.25
CA ALA A 617 -18.24 -8.64 -9.65
C ALA A 617 -17.41 -7.61 -10.48
N GLY A 618 -18.06 -6.65 -11.14
CA GLY A 618 -17.35 -5.63 -11.90
C GLY A 618 -16.70 -6.20 -13.16
N ASP A 619 -15.41 -5.95 -13.32
CA ASP A 619 -14.58 -6.39 -14.46
C ASP A 619 -14.31 -7.92 -14.48
N TYR A 620 -14.80 -8.66 -13.49
CA TYR A 620 -14.57 -10.08 -13.26
C TYR A 620 -13.09 -10.43 -12.98
N ILE A 621 -12.34 -9.51 -12.38
CA ILE A 621 -10.93 -9.69 -12.01
C ILE A 621 -10.77 -9.51 -10.51
N ALA A 622 -10.35 -10.57 -9.82
CA ALA A 622 -10.40 -10.65 -8.36
C ALA A 622 -9.53 -9.62 -7.60
N ASP A 623 -8.52 -9.02 -8.24
CA ASP A 623 -7.66 -7.99 -7.62
C ASP A 623 -8.04 -6.56 -8.01
N THR A 624 -9.12 -6.38 -8.77
CA THR A 624 -9.74 -5.07 -9.04
C THR A 624 -10.85 -4.84 -8.02
N PRO A 625 -10.80 -3.78 -7.20
CA PRO A 625 -11.91 -3.40 -6.33
C PRO A 625 -13.18 -3.10 -7.13
N GLN A 626 -14.32 -3.51 -6.60
CA GLN A 626 -15.62 -3.28 -7.25
C GLN A 626 -16.02 -1.81 -7.18
N GLN A 627 -16.53 -1.29 -8.29
CA GLN A 627 -16.95 0.11 -8.41
C GLN A 627 -18.35 0.16 -9.03
N SER A 628 -19.25 0.96 -8.48
CA SER A 628 -20.59 1.14 -9.05
C SER A 628 -20.70 2.34 -9.97
N VAL A 629 -19.73 3.26 -9.91
CA VAL A 629 -19.73 4.50 -10.69
C VAL A 629 -18.31 4.76 -11.20
N PRO A 630 -18.12 5.19 -12.47
CA PRO A 630 -16.81 5.61 -12.99
C PRO A 630 -16.25 6.82 -12.24
N THR A 631 -14.93 6.97 -12.19
CA THR A 631 -14.30 8.17 -11.62
C THR A 631 -14.22 9.30 -12.63
N ASP A 632 -14.53 10.51 -12.19
CA ASP A 632 -14.30 11.74 -12.95
C ASP A 632 -13.15 12.54 -12.33
N GLY A 633 -12.25 13.04 -13.16
CA GLY A 633 -11.05 13.76 -12.74
C GLY A 633 -10.03 12.90 -11.99
N CYS A 634 -9.39 13.49 -10.97
CA CYS A 634 -8.35 12.85 -10.18
C CYS A 634 -8.54 13.14 -8.68
N PRO A 635 -9.57 12.57 -8.03
CA PRO A 635 -9.81 12.74 -6.60
C PRO A 635 -8.69 12.08 -5.77
N SER A 636 -8.52 12.48 -4.51
CA SER A 636 -7.52 11.84 -3.63
C SER A 636 -7.93 10.44 -3.16
N GLN A 637 -9.24 10.18 -3.09
CA GLN A 637 -9.83 8.91 -2.70
C GLN A 637 -11.28 8.86 -3.19
N LYS A 638 -11.76 7.68 -3.56
CA LYS A 638 -13.16 7.42 -3.89
C LYS A 638 -13.54 6.01 -3.44
N ASP A 639 -14.79 5.85 -3.01
CA ASP A 639 -15.36 4.58 -2.57
C ASP A 639 -16.84 4.56 -2.94
N SER A 640 -17.16 3.96 -4.08
CA SER A 640 -18.53 3.81 -4.58
C SER A 640 -19.20 2.53 -4.08
N CYS A 641 -18.45 1.62 -3.47
CA CYS A 641 -18.93 0.34 -2.94
C CYS A 641 -18.41 0.08 -1.51
N PRO A 642 -18.88 0.83 -0.50
CA PRO A 642 -18.32 0.79 0.86
C PRO A 642 -18.52 -0.53 1.61
N ASP A 643 -19.48 -1.35 1.17
CA ASP A 643 -19.73 -2.69 1.72
C ASP A 643 -18.86 -3.79 1.07
N SER A 644 -18.15 -3.46 -0.01
CA SER A 644 -17.21 -4.33 -0.73
C SER A 644 -15.76 -4.01 -0.31
N PRO A 645 -14.84 -4.98 -0.37
CA PRO A 645 -13.45 -4.75 0.03
C PRO A 645 -12.71 -3.90 -1.01
N GLY A 646 -12.00 -2.87 -0.53
CA GLY A 646 -11.15 -2.00 -1.36
C GLY A 646 -11.69 -0.59 -1.47
N LEU A 647 -10.94 0.28 -2.13
CA LEU A 647 -11.39 1.60 -2.58
C LEU A 647 -11.47 1.58 -4.09
N ASP A 648 -12.23 2.48 -4.70
CA ASP A 648 -12.23 2.63 -6.15
C ASP A 648 -10.79 2.86 -6.64
N ASP A 649 -10.37 2.07 -7.61
CA ASP A 649 -9.02 2.07 -8.16
C ASP A 649 -8.85 3.22 -9.16
N ILE A 650 -8.87 4.45 -8.63
CA ILE A 650 -8.78 5.73 -9.37
C ILE A 650 -7.50 5.89 -10.20
N HIS A 651 -6.49 5.03 -9.97
CA HIS A 651 -5.22 5.07 -10.69
C HIS A 651 -5.15 4.00 -11.79
N ASN A 652 -6.21 3.20 -11.97
CA ASN A 652 -6.29 2.16 -12.98
C ASN A 652 -6.53 2.73 -14.38
N PHE A 653 -5.81 2.21 -15.37
CA PHE A 653 -6.04 2.61 -16.77
C PHE A 653 -7.42 2.21 -17.31
N MET A 654 -8.12 1.26 -16.68
CA MET A 654 -9.47 0.83 -17.08
C MET A 654 -10.60 1.57 -16.34
N ASP A 655 -10.28 2.60 -15.56
CA ASP A 655 -11.25 3.56 -15.03
C ASP A 655 -11.37 4.79 -15.96
N TYR A 656 -12.26 5.74 -15.68
CA TYR A 656 -12.44 7.00 -16.44
C TYR A 656 -11.73 8.22 -15.82
N SER A 657 -10.85 7.97 -14.85
CA SER A 657 -9.99 8.98 -14.25
C SER A 657 -9.19 9.77 -15.30
N SER A 658 -8.80 11.00 -14.98
CA SER A 658 -8.00 11.81 -15.89
C SER A 658 -6.58 11.27 -16.05
N ASP A 659 -5.89 11.66 -17.14
CA ASP A 659 -4.51 11.22 -17.42
C ASP A 659 -3.51 11.62 -16.31
N ASP A 660 -3.87 12.59 -15.47
CA ASP A 660 -3.07 13.00 -14.31
C ASP A 660 -3.05 11.93 -13.21
N CYS A 661 -4.07 11.07 -13.16
CA CYS A 661 -4.26 10.04 -12.14
C CYS A 661 -3.79 8.65 -12.57
N TYR A 662 -3.77 8.35 -13.86
CA TYR A 662 -3.40 7.01 -14.33
C TYR A 662 -1.98 6.60 -13.92
N ALA A 663 -1.85 5.36 -13.43
CA ALA A 663 -0.58 4.79 -13.01
C ALA A 663 -0.31 3.40 -13.60
N SER A 664 -1.24 2.45 -13.47
CA SER A 664 -0.98 1.03 -13.80
C SER A 664 -2.23 0.18 -13.94
N PHE A 665 -2.08 -0.99 -14.57
CA PHE A 665 -3.03 -2.11 -14.48
C PHE A 665 -2.74 -2.98 -13.23
N THR A 666 -3.73 -3.73 -12.74
CA THR A 666 -3.54 -4.72 -11.67
C THR A 666 -2.79 -5.96 -12.16
N SER A 667 -2.30 -6.81 -11.24
CA SER A 667 -1.53 -8.00 -11.62
C SER A 667 -2.37 -9.02 -12.39
N ASN A 668 -3.63 -9.23 -12.01
CA ASN A 668 -4.50 -10.15 -12.72
C ASN A 668 -5.07 -9.54 -14.01
N GLN A 669 -5.18 -8.21 -14.13
CA GLN A 669 -5.43 -7.56 -15.42
C GLN A 669 -4.29 -7.86 -16.42
N LEU A 670 -3.03 -7.72 -15.99
CA LEU A 670 -1.88 -8.10 -16.84
C LEU A 670 -1.95 -9.57 -17.26
N LYS A 671 -2.29 -10.47 -16.34
CA LYS A 671 -2.46 -11.90 -16.63
C LYS A 671 -3.59 -12.15 -17.64
N ARG A 672 -4.76 -11.53 -17.44
CA ARG A 672 -5.92 -11.67 -18.34
C ARG A 672 -5.59 -11.22 -19.76
N MET A 673 -4.91 -10.09 -19.92
CA MET A 673 -4.48 -9.60 -21.24
C MET A 673 -3.61 -10.62 -21.99
N ARG A 674 -2.67 -11.26 -21.28
CA ARG A 674 -1.83 -12.30 -21.86
C ARG A 674 -2.65 -13.54 -22.24
N ASP A 675 -3.52 -14.00 -21.34
CA ASP A 675 -4.37 -15.17 -21.60
C ASP A 675 -5.28 -14.92 -22.81
N MET A 676 -5.83 -13.70 -22.94
CA MET A 676 -6.61 -13.26 -24.10
C MET A 676 -5.78 -13.21 -25.38
N TRP A 677 -4.53 -12.74 -25.33
CA TRP A 677 -3.65 -12.77 -26.49
C TRP A 677 -3.45 -14.19 -27.03
N PHE A 678 -3.06 -15.14 -26.18
CA PHE A 678 -2.77 -16.51 -26.60
C PHE A 678 -4.02 -17.28 -27.04
N SER A 679 -5.18 -17.02 -26.44
CA SER A 679 -6.43 -17.71 -26.78
C SER A 679 -7.15 -17.09 -27.98
N MET A 680 -7.15 -15.77 -28.09
CA MET A 680 -8.02 -15.06 -29.03
C MET A 680 -7.29 -14.42 -30.21
N ARG A 681 -6.00 -14.12 -30.12
CA ARG A 681 -5.28 -13.35 -31.17
C ARG A 681 -4.09 -14.07 -31.80
N LYS A 682 -3.25 -14.75 -31.02
CA LYS A 682 -2.02 -15.38 -31.52
C LYS A 682 -2.34 -16.38 -32.64
N GLY A 683 -1.71 -16.20 -33.81
CA GLY A 683 -1.88 -17.08 -34.96
C GLY A 683 -3.16 -16.87 -35.77
N LYS A 684 -3.88 -15.76 -35.56
CA LYS A 684 -5.09 -15.37 -36.30
C LYS A 684 -4.91 -14.08 -37.10
#